data_AF-A0A844FTY4-F1
#
_entry.id   AF-A0A844FTY4-F1
#
_cell.length_a   1.000
_cell.length_b   1.000
_cell.length_c   1.000
_cell.angle_alpha   90.00
_cell.angle_beta   90.00
_cell.angle_gamma   90.00
#
_symmetry.space_group_name_H-M   'P 1'
#
loop_
_entity.id
_entity.type
_entity.pdbx_description
1 polymer ?
#
loop_
_entity_poly.entity_id
_entity_poly.type
_entity_poly.pdbx_seq_one_letter_code
_entity_poly.pdbx_strand_id
1 'polypeptide(L)'
;MKNLVIEDWFDAQSQAKKQKMFMHDRFHFINNDLTLFVIRVVDGEALGKDLFRFFVRSLQYFFGIDNVYRMDDDIFAVIARITSENIYQSNMQTYETWYKSVRDWETETHHTSMSFQCGYCFGKAVNENEVQAMYEYALKAASQATDNQPVGVNYIKTIPIDASHVERFYQDEKDEITGLLNKKRFCELASRIIWENKISGVVIYCNIVNFKIYNDTYSYSQGNAFLSMFAKKLREVFPGRFISRFGSDQFYMICYEDEVGKIDLIRSYILENRQKVDLDLRAGVYPFTENTKDNILLICDKARSVGKSLRNTTRVYRYYDSNFAGVLEHTRYVVENIDHAINNGYIKVYTQPVIRALTGEVCGMEALARWDDPQYGLLSPAVFVDALEEYRQIYKLDLYILKAICANYRNRVSHFEDVVPISVNLSRLDFELTDCFQTVEEIMQYYEVPRDMINFEITETAISSNVVNMHEELQKFKNAGYQIWLDDFGSGYSSLNVLKDFAFDELKIDMKFLSTMTPQSRTIIRSVVNMAKELGMQTLAEGVETKEQLDFLTAIGCEKIQGYYYSKPIEASICNQVMKEKGLKFESWRKRYYLDQIGHVNILSANPFDFSHEKENDETLALALIEVKERQFKAIRQSEKFVEFIQSLGMTNFHTFEERMNDYTNRNYEQFYAIADKARISHKVETLDFMENDKLVRLFVRFISQEGLTSAFLVRLENVSDSNIYQQAKLRINNLQSVYALYEHVYLVDLNKDLVKTLYANSHFEKLEQSTTISAVLDQFIEQEVYPDDIEIYRNFFDMQTISRRLEEAPHHQIGAMVRLHKNASEYHWVYFRVKPIDGSQYRRFIVTLANTTTVDTDRFIRIIYPSLTQQEAISSYSLFDAVYHSHFGIFWKDKKRRFVGVNDVFKKYYQIQSDDQILGKTDEDIGWHINPDPFKEDEERVLQKGEVIRNIPGKCLCDGEIKDIVASKAPLYNEQGEIVGLLGYFVDAGEESEMRSNLKRLSLQDGVTEVLNEVGLQSCLVDYQDSYNYRHLDFGMILISLHNFTHISHYFGDKFENALLRKITQIIKSVVRYRGMIAHSKEDTFVIVMHATEMDTLKELGHQICTKLNDVKICQGIPITIYTSHAEAMYSETNDILLLKSLIASRLRP
;
A
#
# COMPACT_ATOMS: atom_id res chain seq x y z
N MET A 1 -77.78 25.20 43.13
CA MET A 1 -77.14 24.96 44.45
C MET A 1 -77.83 25.62 45.67
N LYS A 2 -79.13 25.99 45.64
CA LYS A 2 -79.76 26.72 46.78
C LYS A 2 -80.47 25.87 47.85
N ASN A 3 -80.71 24.56 47.66
CA ASN A 3 -81.51 23.74 48.59
C ASN A 3 -80.80 22.47 49.13
N LEU A 4 -79.50 22.52 49.40
CA LEU A 4 -78.81 21.45 50.15
C LEU A 4 -78.70 21.86 51.63
N VAL A 5 -79.38 21.12 52.51
CA VAL A 5 -79.33 21.28 53.98
C VAL A 5 -77.98 20.74 54.48
N ILE A 6 -77.16 21.59 55.12
CA ILE A 6 -75.75 21.32 55.51
C ILE A 6 -75.48 21.76 56.96
N GLU A 7 -76.49 21.84 57.82
CA GLU A 7 -76.23 22.28 59.21
C GLU A 7 -75.25 21.33 59.94
N ASP A 8 -75.23 20.04 59.58
CA ASP A 8 -74.40 19.02 60.22
C ASP A 8 -72.89 19.12 59.92
N TRP A 9 -72.40 19.81 58.89
CA TRP A 9 -70.95 19.86 58.62
C TRP A 9 -70.20 20.92 59.41
N PHE A 10 -70.92 21.83 60.06
CA PHE A 10 -70.35 22.86 60.93
C PHE A 10 -70.39 22.46 62.42
N ASP A 11 -71.00 21.33 62.73
CA ASP A 11 -71.00 20.73 64.07
C ASP A 11 -69.79 19.81 64.26
N ALA A 12 -69.00 20.08 65.31
CA ALA A 12 -67.82 19.31 65.68
C ALA A 12 -68.14 17.82 65.95
N GLN A 13 -69.34 17.48 66.45
CA GLN A 13 -69.72 16.08 66.67
C GLN A 13 -69.93 15.31 65.36
N SER A 14 -70.52 15.96 64.37
CA SER A 14 -70.77 15.37 63.06
C SER A 14 -69.49 15.29 62.22
N GLN A 15 -68.57 16.25 62.36
CA GLN A 15 -67.22 16.16 61.77
C GLN A 15 -66.43 14.98 62.33
N ALA A 16 -66.37 14.82 63.66
CA ALA A 16 -65.71 13.69 64.30
C ALA A 16 -66.33 12.35 63.87
N LYS A 17 -67.65 12.32 63.62
CA LYS A 17 -68.37 11.15 63.09
C LYS A 17 -68.00 10.85 61.63
N LYS A 18 -67.84 11.87 60.78
CA LYS A 18 -67.43 11.71 59.37
C LYS A 18 -65.95 11.36 59.19
N GLN A 19 -65.09 11.91 60.03
CA GLN A 19 -63.66 11.56 60.08
C GLN A 19 -63.47 10.12 60.59
N LYS A 20 -64.27 9.70 61.59
CA LYS A 20 -64.38 8.28 62.00
C LYS A 20 -64.99 7.39 60.92
N MET A 21 -65.96 7.88 60.12
CA MET A 21 -66.54 7.14 58.99
C MET A 21 -65.54 6.94 57.84
N PHE A 22 -64.72 7.92 57.47
CA PHE A 22 -63.60 7.69 56.52
C PHE A 22 -62.69 6.56 57.01
N MET A 23 -62.44 6.53 58.33
CA MET A 23 -61.69 5.50 59.02
C MET A 23 -62.48 4.21 59.29
N HIS A 24 -63.77 4.06 58.99
CA HIS A 24 -64.54 2.82 59.28
C HIS A 24 -65.39 2.28 58.10
N ASP A 25 -65.85 3.11 57.17
CA ASP A 25 -66.57 2.73 55.94
C ASP A 25 -65.64 2.16 54.84
N ARG A 26 -64.57 1.48 55.27
CA ARG A 26 -63.50 0.94 54.41
C ARG A 26 -63.97 -0.24 53.54
N PHE A 27 -65.08 -0.90 53.90
CA PHE A 27 -65.54 -2.14 53.24
C PHE A 27 -66.21 -1.96 51.88
N HIS A 28 -66.76 -0.79 51.55
CA HIS A 28 -67.46 -0.60 50.28
C HIS A 28 -66.55 -0.22 49.09
N PHE A 29 -65.28 0.08 49.35
CA PHE A 29 -64.33 0.55 48.32
C PHE A 29 -63.18 -0.43 48.08
N ILE A 30 -63.00 -1.40 48.97
CA ILE A 30 -62.04 -2.50 48.80
C ILE A 30 -62.40 -3.32 47.55
N ASN A 31 -61.38 -3.66 46.76
CA ASN A 31 -61.46 -4.40 45.50
C ASN A 31 -62.11 -3.67 44.31
N ASN A 32 -62.38 -2.38 44.42
CA ASN A 32 -62.79 -1.53 43.30
C ASN A 32 -61.63 -0.60 42.90
N ASP A 33 -61.52 -0.31 41.61
CA ASP A 33 -60.68 0.78 41.14
C ASP A 33 -61.29 2.10 41.67
N LEU A 34 -60.45 3.01 42.16
CA LEU A 34 -60.89 4.29 42.71
C LEU A 34 -59.87 5.40 42.43
N THR A 35 -60.36 6.64 42.34
CA THR A 35 -59.51 7.83 42.40
C THR A 35 -59.75 8.54 43.72
N LEU A 36 -58.69 8.66 44.52
CA LEU A 36 -58.68 9.42 45.76
C LEU A 36 -58.04 10.78 45.51
N PHE A 37 -58.83 11.85 45.65
CA PHE A 37 -58.32 13.23 45.65
C PHE A 37 -58.16 13.72 47.09
N VAL A 38 -57.08 14.46 47.35
CA VAL A 38 -56.85 15.20 48.59
C VAL A 38 -56.70 16.66 48.23
N ILE A 39 -57.64 17.48 48.69
CA ILE A 39 -57.72 18.91 48.41
C ILE A 39 -57.45 19.66 49.70
N ARG A 40 -56.39 20.47 49.69
CA ARG A 40 -55.97 21.31 50.80
C ARG A 40 -56.20 22.79 50.46
N VAL A 41 -56.97 23.49 51.27
CA VAL A 41 -57.24 24.92 51.10
C VAL A 41 -56.11 25.71 51.76
N VAL A 42 -55.40 26.57 51.02
CA VAL A 42 -54.18 27.23 51.52
C VAL A 42 -54.51 28.47 52.36
N ASP A 43 -55.57 29.21 52.01
CA ASP A 43 -55.99 30.44 52.72
C ASP A 43 -57.27 30.23 53.56
N GLY A 44 -57.31 29.16 54.36
CA GLY A 44 -58.47 28.70 55.13
C GLY A 44 -59.12 29.73 56.07
N GLU A 45 -58.32 30.55 56.75
CA GLU A 45 -58.80 31.46 57.82
C GLU A 45 -59.44 32.77 57.30
N ALA A 46 -59.19 33.15 56.04
CA ALA A 46 -59.74 34.37 55.42
C ALA A 46 -61.05 34.13 54.66
N LEU A 47 -61.48 32.87 54.54
CA LEU A 47 -62.66 32.47 53.81
C LEU A 47 -63.92 32.73 54.65
N GLY A 48 -64.67 33.77 54.29
CA GLY A 48 -65.99 34.03 54.88
C GLY A 48 -66.86 32.77 54.86
N LYS A 49 -67.66 32.55 55.92
CA LYS A 49 -68.47 31.32 56.11
C LYS A 49 -69.30 30.92 54.89
N ASP A 50 -69.74 31.89 54.07
CA ASP A 50 -70.55 31.63 52.88
C ASP A 50 -69.75 31.08 51.70
N LEU A 51 -68.49 31.48 51.53
CA LEU A 51 -67.62 30.97 50.46
C LEU A 51 -67.14 29.54 50.78
N PHE A 52 -66.80 29.26 52.04
CA PHE A 52 -66.51 27.90 52.49
C PHE A 52 -67.72 26.96 52.33
N ARG A 53 -68.94 27.45 52.66
CA ARG A 53 -70.20 26.70 52.42
C ARG A 53 -70.41 26.40 50.94
N PHE A 54 -70.10 27.33 50.05
CA PHE A 54 -70.21 27.12 48.61
C PHE A 54 -69.22 26.06 48.13
N PHE A 55 -67.96 26.12 48.56
CA PHE A 55 -66.92 25.14 48.20
C PHE A 55 -67.27 23.71 48.62
N VAL A 56 -67.72 23.52 49.86
CA VAL A 56 -68.16 22.20 50.33
C VAL A 56 -69.40 21.72 49.56
N ARG A 57 -70.34 22.62 49.24
CA ARG A 57 -71.52 22.32 48.41
C ARG A 57 -71.16 21.88 47.00
N SER A 58 -70.20 22.56 46.38
CA SER A 58 -69.78 22.24 45.01
C SER A 58 -69.08 20.87 44.99
N LEU A 59 -68.19 20.59 45.94
CA LEU A 59 -67.57 19.27 46.07
C LEU A 59 -68.60 18.15 46.18
N GLN A 60 -69.58 18.32 47.07
CA GLN A 60 -70.65 17.33 47.26
C GLN A 60 -71.56 17.17 46.03
N TYR A 61 -71.79 18.26 45.29
CA TYR A 61 -72.59 18.22 44.07
C TYR A 61 -71.90 17.45 42.94
N PHE A 62 -70.60 17.67 42.74
CA PHE A 62 -69.84 17.04 41.65
C PHE A 62 -69.40 15.61 41.97
N PHE A 63 -69.05 15.31 43.22
CA PHE A 63 -68.49 14.01 43.59
C PHE A 63 -69.46 13.12 44.38
N GLY A 64 -70.60 13.66 44.84
CA GLY A 64 -71.57 12.97 45.68
C GLY A 64 -71.32 13.17 47.17
N ILE A 65 -72.40 13.27 47.96
CA ILE A 65 -72.34 13.60 49.39
C ILE A 65 -71.59 12.52 50.21
N ASP A 66 -71.74 11.25 49.84
CA ASP A 66 -71.14 10.11 50.54
C ASP A 66 -69.65 9.87 50.19
N ASN A 67 -69.12 10.67 49.27
CA ASN A 67 -67.77 10.52 48.72
C ASN A 67 -66.80 11.62 49.16
N VAL A 68 -67.28 12.63 49.88
CA VAL A 68 -66.48 13.78 50.33
C VAL A 68 -66.33 13.71 51.86
N TYR A 69 -65.09 13.79 52.34
CA TYR A 69 -64.70 13.68 53.74
C TYR A 69 -63.83 14.89 54.13
N ARG A 70 -64.08 15.51 55.28
CA ARG A 70 -63.19 16.54 55.85
C ARG A 70 -62.22 15.85 56.81
N MET A 71 -60.94 15.93 56.48
CA MET A 71 -59.85 15.27 57.20
C MET A 71 -59.18 16.19 58.21
N ASP A 72 -59.20 17.49 57.97
CA ASP A 72 -58.74 18.53 58.90
C ASP A 72 -59.46 19.86 58.61
N ASP A 73 -59.12 20.96 59.28
CA ASP A 73 -59.78 22.24 59.09
C ASP A 73 -59.72 22.75 57.64
N ASP A 74 -58.60 22.52 56.96
CA ASP A 74 -58.30 22.92 55.59
C ASP A 74 -58.18 21.75 54.59
N ILE A 75 -58.30 20.49 55.04
CA ILE A 75 -58.04 19.30 54.19
C ILE A 75 -59.32 18.49 53.95
N PHE A 76 -59.58 18.17 52.69
CA PHE A 76 -60.69 17.33 52.23
C PHE A 76 -60.18 16.14 51.44
N ALA A 77 -60.70 14.95 51.72
CA ALA A 77 -60.50 13.74 50.92
C ALA A 77 -61.77 13.44 50.11
N VAL A 78 -61.62 13.15 48.83
CA VAL A 78 -62.73 12.85 47.91
C VAL A 78 -62.47 11.51 47.22
N ILE A 79 -63.40 10.58 47.34
CA ILE A 79 -63.32 9.24 46.75
C ILE A 79 -64.28 9.18 45.55
N ALA A 80 -63.76 9.22 44.33
CA ALA A 80 -64.59 9.09 43.12
C ALA A 80 -64.73 7.61 42.71
N ARG A 81 -65.97 7.09 42.73
CA ARG A 81 -66.33 5.73 42.23
C ARG A 81 -66.50 5.71 40.71
N ILE A 82 -66.24 4.54 40.12
CA ILE A 82 -66.15 4.31 38.67
C ILE A 82 -67.44 3.70 38.12
N THR A 83 -67.87 4.15 36.94
CA THR A 83 -68.93 3.50 36.16
C THR A 83 -68.61 3.31 34.66
N SER A 84 -67.39 3.60 34.18
CA SER A 84 -67.02 3.46 32.75
C SER A 84 -65.55 3.08 32.50
N GLU A 85 -65.26 2.56 31.29
CA GLU A 85 -63.99 1.91 30.89
C GLU A 85 -62.77 2.84 30.72
N ASN A 86 -62.93 4.19 30.74
CA ASN A 86 -61.81 5.13 30.54
C ASN A 86 -61.64 6.09 31.74
N ILE A 87 -61.10 5.50 32.81
CA ILE A 87 -61.28 5.89 34.23
C ILE A 87 -60.58 7.21 34.60
N TYR A 88 -59.31 7.36 34.20
CA TYR A 88 -58.49 8.52 34.56
C TYR A 88 -59.06 9.81 33.95
N GLN A 89 -59.45 9.76 32.68
CA GLN A 89 -59.96 10.93 31.98
C GLN A 89 -61.32 11.38 32.52
N SER A 90 -62.23 10.46 32.85
CA SER A 90 -63.55 10.81 33.38
C SER A 90 -63.50 11.51 34.75
N ASN A 91 -62.67 11.01 35.67
CA ASN A 91 -62.55 11.60 37.01
C ASN A 91 -61.76 12.92 36.98
N MET A 92 -60.74 13.04 36.12
CA MET A 92 -60.05 14.31 35.92
C MET A 92 -60.94 15.34 35.24
N GLN A 93 -61.76 14.96 34.27
CA GLN A 93 -62.73 15.86 33.64
C GLN A 93 -63.80 16.33 34.63
N THR A 94 -64.22 15.46 35.55
CA THR A 94 -65.14 15.82 36.65
C THR A 94 -64.49 16.85 37.60
N TYR A 95 -63.21 16.64 37.94
CA TYR A 95 -62.42 17.61 38.71
C TYR A 95 -62.27 18.94 37.97
N GLU A 96 -61.89 18.94 36.69
CA GLU A 96 -61.73 20.16 35.89
C GLU A 96 -63.04 20.95 35.78
N THR A 97 -64.17 20.25 35.60
CA THR A 97 -65.50 20.87 35.54
C THR A 97 -65.89 21.46 36.89
N TRP A 98 -65.64 20.74 37.98
CA TRP A 98 -65.83 21.26 39.34
C TRP A 98 -64.97 22.50 39.58
N TYR A 99 -63.67 22.44 39.28
CA TYR A 99 -62.73 23.54 39.43
C TYR A 99 -63.18 24.78 38.65
N LYS A 100 -63.59 24.60 37.39
CA LYS A 100 -64.14 25.68 36.57
C LYS A 100 -65.38 26.31 37.21
N SER A 101 -66.29 25.50 37.77
CA SER A 101 -67.48 26.02 38.47
C SER A 101 -67.16 26.85 39.71
N VAL A 102 -66.06 26.52 40.40
CA VAL A 102 -65.58 27.31 41.54
C VAL A 102 -65.01 28.65 41.05
N ARG A 103 -64.23 28.64 39.96
CA ARG A 103 -63.72 29.87 39.33
C ARG A 103 -64.80 30.78 38.76
N ASP A 104 -65.80 30.21 38.08
CA ASP A 104 -66.90 30.99 37.51
C ASP A 104 -67.69 31.70 38.63
N TRP A 105 -67.93 31.02 39.76
CA TRP A 105 -68.57 31.61 40.93
C TRP A 105 -67.74 32.73 41.60
N GLU A 106 -66.41 32.56 41.71
CA GLU A 106 -65.49 33.60 42.20
C GLU A 106 -65.58 34.87 41.32
N THR A 107 -65.72 34.69 40.02
CA THR A 107 -65.77 35.78 39.03
C THR A 107 -67.12 36.53 39.07
N GLU A 108 -68.23 35.81 39.28
CA GLU A 108 -69.58 36.41 39.33
C GLU A 108 -69.86 37.21 40.61
N THR A 109 -69.22 36.88 41.74
CA THR A 109 -69.55 37.43 43.07
C THR A 109 -68.58 38.48 43.63
N HIS A 110 -67.48 38.80 42.94
CA HIS A 110 -66.49 39.86 43.28
C HIS A 110 -65.90 39.83 44.71
N HIS A 111 -65.84 38.66 45.35
CA HIS A 111 -65.25 38.51 46.70
C HIS A 111 -64.24 37.37 46.75
N THR A 112 -62.99 37.68 47.09
CA THR A 112 -61.89 36.77 47.52
C THR A 112 -61.65 35.50 46.69
N SER A 113 -60.50 35.42 46.01
CA SER A 113 -60.07 34.19 45.32
C SER A 113 -59.64 33.12 46.31
N MET A 114 -60.11 31.89 46.16
CA MET A 114 -59.69 30.72 46.93
C MET A 114 -58.47 30.06 46.28
N SER A 115 -57.44 29.82 47.08
CA SER A 115 -56.25 29.03 46.72
C SER A 115 -56.35 27.64 47.36
N PHE A 116 -56.13 26.58 46.57
CA PHE A 116 -56.13 25.23 47.10
C PHE A 116 -55.23 24.31 46.29
N GLN A 117 -54.55 23.41 46.99
CA GLN A 117 -53.67 22.41 46.40
C GLN A 117 -54.43 21.09 46.28
N CYS A 118 -54.36 20.44 45.12
CA CYS A 118 -55.00 19.15 44.92
C CYS A 118 -53.96 18.08 44.59
N GLY A 119 -53.95 17.02 45.39
CA GLY A 119 -53.21 15.80 45.12
C GLY A 119 -54.16 14.66 44.77
N TYR A 120 -53.75 13.71 43.94
CA TYR A 120 -54.55 12.51 43.69
C TYR A 120 -53.72 11.22 43.68
N CYS A 121 -54.39 10.11 43.98
CA CYS A 121 -53.86 8.77 43.82
C CYS A 121 -54.95 7.88 43.19
N PHE A 122 -54.62 7.23 42.08
CA PHE A 122 -55.55 6.37 41.35
C PHE A 122 -55.07 4.92 41.41
N GLY A 123 -55.96 3.97 41.70
CA GLY A 123 -55.65 2.53 41.63
C GLY A 123 -56.64 1.68 42.42
N LYS A 124 -56.26 0.43 42.71
CA LYS A 124 -57.09 -0.56 43.40
C LYS A 124 -56.54 -0.83 44.80
N ALA A 125 -57.33 -0.56 45.83
CA ALA A 125 -57.00 -0.95 47.20
C ALA A 125 -57.69 -2.29 47.54
N VAL A 126 -56.94 -3.30 47.97
CA VAL A 126 -57.47 -4.61 48.36
C VAL A 126 -57.62 -4.77 49.88
N ASN A 127 -57.08 -3.84 50.66
CA ASN A 127 -57.23 -3.81 52.12
C ASN A 127 -57.17 -2.38 52.67
N GLU A 128 -57.44 -2.26 53.96
CA GLU A 128 -57.54 -0.98 54.65
C GLU A 128 -56.21 -0.20 54.70
N ASN A 129 -55.07 -0.89 54.79
CA ASN A 129 -53.75 -0.25 54.84
C ASN A 129 -53.39 0.39 53.50
N GLU A 130 -53.89 -0.18 52.40
CA GLU A 130 -53.66 0.36 51.05
C GLU A 130 -54.47 1.62 50.79
N VAL A 131 -55.71 1.71 51.30
CA VAL A 131 -56.49 2.96 51.25
C VAL A 131 -55.79 4.07 52.03
N GLN A 132 -55.22 3.74 53.19
CA GLN A 132 -54.43 4.66 54.00
C GLN A 132 -53.15 5.11 53.27
N ALA A 133 -52.43 4.19 52.62
CA ALA A 133 -51.26 4.51 51.83
C ALA A 133 -51.61 5.43 50.64
N MET A 134 -52.69 5.13 49.90
CA MET A 134 -53.19 5.97 48.82
C MET A 134 -53.52 7.40 49.31
N TYR A 135 -54.09 7.53 50.51
CA TYR A 135 -54.34 8.82 51.14
C TYR A 135 -53.05 9.58 51.45
N GLU A 136 -52.05 8.93 52.04
CA GLU A 136 -50.76 9.57 52.34
C GLU A 136 -50.03 10.01 51.07
N TYR A 137 -50.08 9.21 50.00
CA TYR A 137 -49.54 9.60 48.70
C TYR A 137 -50.25 10.81 48.10
N ALA A 138 -51.59 10.80 48.09
CA ALA A 138 -52.37 11.93 47.59
C ALA A 138 -52.16 13.19 48.44
N LEU A 139 -52.06 13.07 49.76
CA LEU A 139 -51.78 14.19 50.67
C LEU A 139 -50.38 14.78 50.42
N LYS A 140 -49.37 13.93 50.24
CA LYS A 140 -48.01 14.36 49.89
C LYS A 140 -48.00 15.06 48.54
N ALA A 141 -48.68 14.51 47.54
CA ALA A 141 -48.80 15.14 46.22
C ALA A 141 -49.50 16.50 46.29
N ALA A 142 -50.55 16.63 47.12
CA ALA A 142 -51.23 17.90 47.36
C ALA A 142 -50.25 18.95 47.90
N SER A 143 -49.40 18.60 48.86
CA SER A 143 -48.42 19.55 49.41
C SER A 143 -47.39 20.08 48.40
N GLN A 144 -47.22 19.39 47.27
CA GLN A 144 -46.28 19.74 46.20
C GLN A 144 -46.95 20.50 45.03
N ALA A 145 -48.28 20.61 45.00
CA ALA A 145 -49.00 21.28 43.92
C ALA A 145 -48.97 22.81 44.11
N THR A 146 -48.69 23.56 43.05
CA THR A 146 -48.54 25.03 43.09
C THR A 146 -49.67 25.81 42.40
N ASP A 147 -50.43 25.21 41.48
CA ASP A 147 -51.32 25.95 40.55
C ASP A 147 -52.78 25.44 40.48
N ASN A 148 -53.37 24.98 41.59
CA ASN A 148 -54.74 24.43 41.68
C ASN A 148 -55.05 23.26 40.69
N GLN A 149 -54.04 22.78 39.96
CA GLN A 149 -54.07 21.60 39.11
C GLN A 149 -53.84 20.35 39.97
N PRO A 150 -54.55 19.24 39.71
CA PRO A 150 -54.40 18.03 40.49
C PRO A 150 -53.07 17.33 40.12
N VAL A 151 -52.19 17.12 41.10
CA VAL A 151 -50.90 16.43 40.91
C VAL A 151 -50.97 15.05 41.56
N GLY A 152 -50.54 13.98 40.91
CA GLY A 152 -50.74 12.64 41.44
C GLY A 152 -50.08 11.53 40.65
N VAL A 153 -50.18 10.30 41.17
CA VAL A 153 -49.52 9.10 40.63
C VAL A 153 -50.46 7.89 40.61
N ASN A 154 -50.09 6.87 39.83
CA ASN A 154 -50.77 5.57 39.78
C ASN A 154 -50.32 4.67 40.95
N TYR A 155 -51.28 4.10 41.69
CA TYR A 155 -51.04 3.15 42.77
C TYR A 155 -50.82 1.75 42.18
N ILE A 156 -49.59 1.48 41.75
CA ILE A 156 -49.17 0.15 41.30
C ILE A 156 -48.72 -0.64 42.53
N LYS A 157 -49.30 -1.82 42.71
CA LYS A 157 -49.01 -2.77 43.79
C LYS A 157 -47.51 -3.02 43.89
N THR A 158 -46.84 -2.28 44.76
CA THR A 158 -45.45 -2.51 45.12
C THR A 158 -45.49 -3.54 46.24
N ILE A 159 -45.11 -4.78 45.94
CA ILE A 159 -44.63 -5.67 47.00
C ILE A 159 -43.42 -4.94 47.59
N PRO A 160 -43.42 -4.59 48.89
CA PRO A 160 -42.20 -4.16 49.54
C PRO A 160 -41.30 -5.39 49.51
N ILE A 161 -40.31 -5.39 48.62
CA ILE A 161 -39.17 -6.28 48.78
C ILE A 161 -38.43 -5.72 49.99
N ASP A 162 -38.86 -6.14 51.17
CA ASP A 162 -38.21 -5.75 52.42
C ASP A 162 -36.73 -6.15 52.33
N ALA A 163 -35.83 -5.20 52.60
CA ALA A 163 -34.39 -5.42 52.57
C ALA A 163 -33.99 -6.61 53.46
N SER A 164 -34.76 -6.88 54.52
CA SER A 164 -34.59 -8.04 55.41
C SER A 164 -34.82 -9.39 54.70
N HIS A 165 -35.72 -9.46 53.71
CA HIS A 165 -36.00 -10.66 52.92
C HIS A 165 -34.89 -10.94 51.91
N VAL A 166 -34.31 -9.88 51.32
CA VAL A 166 -33.25 -9.96 50.32
C VAL A 166 -31.95 -10.47 50.95
N GLU A 167 -31.55 -9.94 52.11
CA GLU A 167 -30.31 -10.37 52.79
C GLU A 167 -30.27 -11.87 53.11
N ARG A 168 -31.44 -12.48 53.39
CA ARG A 168 -31.57 -13.92 53.66
C ARG A 168 -31.23 -14.80 52.45
N PHE A 169 -31.45 -14.30 51.23
CA PHE A 169 -31.19 -15.05 49.99
C PHE A 169 -29.74 -14.96 49.51
N TYR A 170 -28.95 -14.01 50.02
CA TYR A 170 -27.51 -13.89 49.80
C TYR A 170 -26.71 -14.79 50.76
N GLN A 171 -27.24 -15.83 51.38
CA GLN A 171 -26.45 -16.66 52.32
C GLN A 171 -25.82 -17.90 51.69
N ASP A 172 -26.29 -18.35 50.52
CA ASP A 172 -25.71 -19.46 49.74
C ASP A 172 -25.51 -19.06 48.26
N GLU A 173 -24.43 -19.57 47.64
CA GLU A 173 -24.10 -19.44 46.20
C GLU A 173 -23.82 -18.00 45.69
N LYS A 174 -22.70 -17.41 46.14
CA LYS A 174 -22.19 -16.09 45.72
C LYS A 174 -21.09 -16.16 44.68
N ASP A 175 -20.90 -15.05 43.97
CA ASP A 175 -19.67 -14.78 43.23
C ASP A 175 -18.53 -14.44 44.21
N GLU A 176 -17.40 -15.14 44.10
CA GLU A 176 -16.28 -15.06 45.06
C GLU A 176 -15.60 -13.68 45.06
N ILE A 177 -15.67 -12.94 43.95
CA ILE A 177 -15.00 -11.65 43.79
C ILE A 177 -15.87 -10.53 44.33
N THR A 178 -17.14 -10.47 43.91
CA THR A 178 -18.03 -9.34 44.18
C THR A 178 -18.95 -9.55 45.37
N GLY A 179 -19.07 -10.79 45.87
CA GLY A 179 -20.01 -11.18 46.91
C GLY A 179 -21.48 -11.02 46.52
N LEU A 180 -21.77 -10.75 45.24
CA LEU A 180 -23.13 -10.71 44.67
C LEU A 180 -23.66 -12.13 44.44
N LEU A 181 -24.92 -12.26 44.03
CA LEU A 181 -25.47 -13.55 43.62
C LEU A 181 -24.70 -14.06 42.40
N ASN A 182 -24.39 -15.36 42.36
CA ASN A 182 -23.88 -15.97 41.12
C ASN A 182 -25.03 -16.21 40.12
N LYS A 183 -24.68 -16.58 38.88
CA LYS A 183 -25.65 -16.84 37.80
C LYS A 183 -26.74 -17.83 38.20
N LYS A 184 -26.36 -18.96 38.80
CA LYS A 184 -27.29 -20.03 39.17
C LYS A 184 -28.34 -19.51 40.15
N ARG A 185 -27.90 -18.88 41.23
CA ARG A 185 -28.79 -18.38 42.28
C ARG A 185 -29.70 -17.26 41.79
N PHE A 186 -29.18 -16.36 40.95
CA PHE A 186 -29.99 -15.30 40.34
C PHE A 186 -31.13 -15.87 39.49
N CYS A 187 -30.84 -16.83 38.60
CA CYS A 187 -31.87 -17.43 37.75
C CYS A 187 -32.94 -18.18 38.56
N GLU A 188 -32.56 -18.88 39.63
CA GLU A 188 -33.51 -19.55 40.53
C GLU A 188 -34.46 -18.55 41.20
N LEU A 189 -33.92 -17.49 41.81
CA LEU A 189 -34.70 -16.48 42.52
C LEU A 189 -35.59 -15.71 41.55
N ALA A 190 -35.03 -15.28 40.42
CA ALA A 190 -35.75 -14.58 39.38
C ALA A 190 -36.92 -15.40 38.81
N SER A 191 -36.72 -16.71 38.58
CA SER A 191 -37.80 -17.58 38.11
C SER A 191 -38.94 -17.65 39.14
N ARG A 192 -38.62 -17.78 40.44
CA ARG A 192 -39.64 -17.76 41.49
C ARG A 192 -40.37 -16.42 41.56
N ILE A 193 -39.64 -15.31 41.49
CA ILE A 193 -40.22 -13.97 41.60
C ILE A 193 -41.14 -13.63 40.43
N ILE A 194 -40.72 -13.95 39.20
CA ILE A 194 -41.48 -13.67 37.99
C ILE A 194 -42.74 -14.55 37.94
N TRP A 195 -42.61 -15.85 38.21
CA TRP A 195 -43.69 -16.81 38.01
C TRP A 195 -44.62 -17.01 39.22
N GLU A 196 -44.12 -16.92 40.46
CA GLU A 196 -44.93 -17.16 41.66
C GLU A 196 -45.62 -15.88 42.15
N ASN A 197 -45.01 -14.70 41.94
CA ASN A 197 -45.52 -13.44 42.51
C ASN A 197 -46.19 -12.51 41.49
N LYS A 198 -46.27 -12.90 40.20
CA LYS A 198 -46.90 -12.13 39.11
C LYS A 198 -46.46 -10.65 39.07
N ILE A 199 -45.16 -10.43 39.23
CA ILE A 199 -44.58 -9.08 39.28
C ILE A 199 -44.20 -8.65 37.87
N SER A 200 -44.48 -7.39 37.54
CA SER A 200 -43.92 -6.73 36.37
C SER A 200 -42.68 -5.93 36.75
N GLY A 201 -41.67 -5.93 35.89
CA GLY A 201 -40.42 -5.24 36.13
C GLY A 201 -39.49 -5.33 34.94
N VAL A 202 -38.22 -5.05 35.16
CA VAL A 202 -37.19 -5.12 34.11
C VAL A 202 -36.00 -5.96 34.56
N VAL A 203 -35.42 -6.68 33.61
CA VAL A 203 -34.07 -7.25 33.75
C VAL A 203 -33.11 -6.31 33.05
N ILE A 204 -32.11 -5.83 33.78
CA ILE A 204 -31.04 -5.00 33.24
C ILE A 204 -29.77 -5.85 33.18
N TYR A 205 -29.19 -5.96 31.99
CA TYR A 205 -27.82 -6.39 31.78
C TYR A 205 -26.90 -5.17 31.76
N CYS A 206 -25.74 -5.25 32.40
CA CYS A 206 -24.72 -4.22 32.44
C CYS A 206 -23.35 -4.82 32.08
N ASN A 207 -22.61 -4.17 31.19
CA ASN A 207 -21.24 -4.52 30.81
C ASN A 207 -20.33 -3.30 30.92
N ILE A 208 -19.13 -3.49 31.48
CA ILE A 208 -18.12 -2.44 31.60
C ILE A 208 -17.25 -2.46 30.34
N VAL A 209 -17.34 -1.43 29.51
CA VAL A 209 -16.56 -1.31 28.27
C VAL A 209 -15.08 -1.11 28.61
N ASN A 210 -14.19 -1.70 27.81
CA ASN A 210 -12.73 -1.65 27.99
C ASN A 210 -12.21 -2.27 29.30
N PHE A 211 -13.00 -3.10 29.99
CA PHE A 211 -12.56 -3.70 31.25
C PHE A 211 -11.38 -4.67 31.11
N LYS A 212 -11.24 -5.32 29.94
CA LYS A 212 -10.05 -6.12 29.62
C LYS A 212 -8.78 -5.26 29.60
N ILE A 213 -8.83 -4.09 28.96
CA ILE A 213 -7.72 -3.13 28.91
C ILE A 213 -7.35 -2.66 30.32
N TYR A 214 -8.35 -2.45 31.18
CA TYR A 214 -8.12 -2.14 32.59
C TYR A 214 -7.34 -3.25 33.31
N ASN A 215 -7.73 -4.52 33.12
CA ASN A 215 -6.99 -5.65 33.70
C ASN A 215 -5.56 -5.77 33.16
N ASP A 216 -5.36 -5.54 31.86
CA ASP A 216 -4.05 -5.61 31.23
C ASP A 216 -3.12 -4.49 31.72
N THR A 217 -3.69 -3.30 31.99
CA THR A 217 -2.93 -2.13 32.48
C THR A 217 -2.61 -2.22 33.99
N TYR A 218 -3.56 -2.69 34.79
CA TYR A 218 -3.52 -2.57 36.26
C TYR A 218 -3.41 -3.91 37.00
N SER A 219 -3.31 -5.02 36.26
CA SER A 219 -3.40 -6.41 36.72
C SER A 219 -4.81 -6.86 37.11
N TYR A 220 -5.04 -8.17 37.03
CA TYR A 220 -6.27 -8.83 37.50
C TYR A 220 -6.60 -8.56 38.98
N SER A 221 -5.59 -8.29 39.82
CA SER A 221 -5.84 -7.98 41.24
C SER A 221 -6.56 -6.64 41.43
N GLN A 222 -6.15 -5.59 40.70
CA GLN A 222 -6.85 -4.30 40.71
C GLN A 222 -8.17 -4.39 39.97
N GLY A 223 -8.24 -5.17 38.90
CA GLY A 223 -9.50 -5.52 38.24
C GLY A 223 -10.54 -6.08 39.22
N ASN A 224 -10.15 -7.08 40.00
CA ASN A 224 -11.02 -7.69 41.02
C ASN A 224 -11.44 -6.69 42.10
N ALA A 225 -10.53 -5.81 42.52
CA ALA A 225 -10.86 -4.72 43.45
C ALA A 225 -11.87 -3.73 42.85
N PHE A 226 -11.71 -3.37 41.58
CA PHE A 226 -12.64 -2.51 40.86
C PHE A 226 -14.03 -3.15 40.72
N LEU A 227 -14.10 -4.44 40.35
CA LEU A 227 -15.37 -5.18 40.27
C LEU A 227 -16.07 -5.26 41.63
N SER A 228 -15.30 -5.45 42.71
CA SER A 228 -15.83 -5.45 44.08
C SER A 228 -16.39 -4.09 44.49
N MET A 229 -15.69 -3.01 44.14
CA MET A 229 -16.14 -1.64 44.35
C MET A 229 -17.40 -1.34 43.54
N PHE A 230 -17.40 -1.72 42.27
CA PHE A 230 -18.54 -1.56 41.37
C PHE A 230 -19.78 -2.30 41.89
N ALA A 231 -19.61 -3.54 42.36
CA ALA A 231 -20.66 -4.33 42.97
C ALA A 231 -21.25 -3.68 44.23
N LYS A 232 -20.42 -3.05 45.07
CA LYS A 232 -20.90 -2.27 46.23
C LYS A 232 -21.74 -1.08 45.76
N LYS A 233 -21.28 -0.35 44.74
CA LYS A 233 -22.02 0.78 44.19
C LYS A 233 -23.37 0.37 43.60
N LEU A 234 -23.42 -0.76 42.89
CA LEU A 234 -24.68 -1.32 42.38
C LEU A 234 -25.69 -1.55 43.51
N ARG A 235 -25.26 -2.08 44.67
CA ARG A 235 -26.15 -2.28 45.82
C ARG A 235 -26.61 -0.97 46.46
N GLU A 236 -25.74 0.04 46.52
CA GLU A 236 -26.10 1.36 47.05
C GLU A 236 -27.17 2.05 46.19
N VAL A 237 -27.02 1.98 44.86
CA VAL A 237 -27.94 2.64 43.92
C VAL A 237 -29.25 1.86 43.77
N PHE A 238 -29.19 0.52 43.88
CA PHE A 238 -30.34 -0.38 43.78
C PHE A 238 -30.53 -1.15 45.10
N PRO A 239 -30.92 -0.45 46.20
CA PRO A 239 -31.11 -1.09 47.48
C PRO A 239 -32.27 -2.10 47.43
N GLY A 240 -32.08 -3.26 48.04
CA GLY A 240 -33.11 -4.31 48.10
C GLY A 240 -33.41 -5.00 46.76
N ARG A 241 -32.55 -4.85 45.74
CA ARG A 241 -32.72 -5.52 44.44
C ARG A 241 -31.87 -6.78 44.32
N PHE A 242 -32.30 -7.69 43.45
CA PHE A 242 -31.52 -8.86 43.09
C PHE A 242 -30.46 -8.44 42.09
N ILE A 243 -29.19 -8.54 42.48
CA ILE A 243 -28.04 -8.13 41.67
C ILE A 243 -27.08 -9.32 41.61
N SER A 244 -26.62 -9.64 40.42
CA SER A 244 -25.78 -10.79 40.13
C SER A 244 -24.63 -10.43 39.22
N ARG A 245 -23.53 -11.17 39.36
CA ARG A 245 -22.44 -11.21 38.39
C ARG A 245 -22.46 -12.58 37.72
N PHE A 246 -22.60 -12.60 36.39
CA PHE A 246 -22.61 -13.86 35.62
C PHE A 246 -21.19 -14.32 35.26
N GLY A 247 -20.22 -13.40 35.25
CA GLY A 247 -18.81 -13.65 34.99
C GLY A 247 -18.13 -12.42 34.39
N SER A 248 -16.79 -12.37 34.41
CA SER A 248 -15.99 -11.25 33.87
C SER A 248 -16.49 -9.88 34.37
N ASP A 249 -16.98 -9.03 33.47
CA ASP A 249 -17.48 -7.67 33.65
C ASP A 249 -19.00 -7.57 33.45
N GLN A 250 -19.70 -8.70 33.51
CA GLN A 250 -21.12 -8.83 33.19
C GLN A 250 -21.98 -8.92 34.45
N PHE A 251 -22.85 -7.93 34.62
CA PHE A 251 -23.77 -7.81 35.75
C PHE A 251 -25.22 -7.86 35.29
N TYR A 252 -26.07 -8.42 36.13
CA TYR A 252 -27.51 -8.54 35.92
C TYR A 252 -28.26 -8.06 37.14
N MET A 253 -29.38 -7.39 36.93
CA MET A 253 -30.26 -6.99 38.03
C MET A 253 -31.73 -7.04 37.66
N ILE A 254 -32.57 -7.23 38.67
CA ILE A 254 -34.03 -7.13 38.57
C ILE A 254 -34.49 -5.93 39.38
N CYS A 255 -35.11 -4.96 38.72
CA CYS A 255 -35.63 -3.74 39.34
C CYS A 255 -36.97 -3.34 38.73
N TYR A 256 -37.55 -2.27 39.24
CA TYR A 256 -38.74 -1.67 38.63
C TYR A 256 -38.35 -0.81 37.43
N GLU A 257 -39.29 -0.61 36.50
CA GLU A 257 -39.04 0.12 35.25
C GLU A 257 -38.67 1.59 35.47
N ASP A 258 -39.26 2.23 36.50
CA ASP A 258 -38.95 3.60 36.91
C ASP A 258 -37.54 3.77 37.50
N GLU A 259 -36.87 2.66 37.86
CA GLU A 259 -35.51 2.67 38.37
C GLU A 259 -34.43 2.57 37.29
N VAL A 260 -34.81 2.31 36.02
CA VAL A 260 -33.85 2.18 34.91
C VAL A 260 -33.00 3.44 34.73
N GLY A 261 -33.56 4.62 34.97
CA GLY A 261 -32.82 5.90 34.89
C GLY A 261 -31.64 5.99 35.88
N LYS A 262 -31.61 5.17 36.92
CA LYS A 262 -30.48 5.12 37.88
C LYS A 262 -29.20 4.54 37.26
N ILE A 263 -29.27 3.94 36.06
CA ILE A 263 -28.08 3.49 35.30
C ILE A 263 -27.12 4.66 35.05
N ASP A 264 -27.62 5.88 34.83
CA ASP A 264 -26.77 7.05 34.58
C ASP A 264 -25.93 7.44 35.81
N LEU A 265 -26.43 7.17 37.03
CA LEU A 265 -25.68 7.35 38.27
C LEU A 265 -24.53 6.33 38.38
N ILE A 266 -24.78 5.08 37.98
CA ILE A 266 -23.73 4.05 37.94
C ILE A 266 -22.67 4.40 36.90
N ARG A 267 -23.10 4.85 35.70
CA ARG A 267 -22.18 5.27 34.65
C ARG A 267 -21.30 6.44 35.11
N SER A 268 -21.90 7.45 35.74
CA SER A 268 -21.17 8.60 36.29
C SER A 268 -20.10 8.15 37.29
N TYR A 269 -20.43 7.16 38.14
CA TYR A 269 -19.48 6.57 39.06
C TYR A 269 -18.31 5.85 38.36
N ILE A 270 -18.56 5.08 37.29
CA ILE A 270 -17.48 4.49 36.48
C ILE A 270 -16.62 5.58 35.86
N LEU A 271 -17.24 6.62 35.31
CA LEU A 271 -16.55 7.74 34.69
C LEU A 271 -15.70 8.53 35.70
N GLU A 272 -16.12 8.69 36.95
CA GLU A 272 -15.33 9.36 38.00
C GLU A 272 -14.15 8.50 38.49
N ASN A 273 -14.30 7.17 38.42
CA ASN A 273 -13.25 6.22 38.82
C ASN A 273 -12.43 5.72 37.63
N ARG A 274 -12.61 6.31 36.44
CA ARG A 274 -11.77 6.05 35.27
C ARG A 274 -10.38 6.61 35.57
N GLN A 275 -9.40 5.73 35.69
CA GLN A 275 -8.00 6.14 35.87
C GLN A 275 -7.45 6.54 34.49
N LYS A 276 -6.29 5.99 34.08
CA LYS A 276 -5.74 6.24 32.72
C LYS A 276 -6.45 5.45 31.61
N VAL A 277 -7.36 4.54 31.95
CA VAL A 277 -8.12 3.72 31.00
C VAL A 277 -9.53 4.29 30.93
N ASP A 278 -10.00 4.57 29.72
CA ASP A 278 -11.35 5.06 29.48
C ASP A 278 -12.35 3.92 29.65
N LEU A 279 -13.05 3.92 30.80
CA LEU A 279 -14.07 2.96 31.15
C LEU A 279 -15.45 3.59 30.96
N ASP A 280 -16.39 2.81 30.43
CA ASP A 280 -17.79 3.22 30.29
C ASP A 280 -18.75 2.05 30.60
N LEU A 281 -20.04 2.33 30.75
CA LEU A 281 -21.08 1.35 31.00
C LEU A 281 -22.02 1.22 29.79
N ARG A 282 -22.36 -0.01 29.43
CA ARG A 282 -23.43 -0.31 28.46
C ARG A 282 -24.45 -1.22 29.10
N ALA A 283 -25.73 -0.90 28.93
CA ALA A 283 -26.80 -1.67 29.53
C ALA A 283 -27.94 -2.01 28.57
N GLY A 284 -28.40 -3.25 28.62
CA GLY A 284 -29.59 -3.67 27.88
C GLY A 284 -30.73 -3.99 28.84
N VAL A 285 -31.93 -3.54 28.51
CA VAL A 285 -33.09 -3.60 29.40
C VAL A 285 -34.16 -4.45 28.75
N TYR A 286 -34.66 -5.47 29.46
CA TYR A 286 -35.79 -6.29 29.01
C TYR A 286 -36.97 -6.14 29.96
N PRO A 287 -38.11 -5.58 29.52
CA PRO A 287 -39.32 -5.52 30.33
C PRO A 287 -40.00 -6.89 30.39
N PHE A 288 -40.46 -7.28 31.57
CA PHE A 288 -41.28 -8.47 31.78
C PHE A 288 -42.54 -8.15 32.57
N THR A 289 -43.58 -8.93 32.33
CA THR A 289 -44.89 -8.83 32.98
C THR A 289 -45.37 -10.22 33.37
N GLU A 290 -46.51 -10.30 34.07
CA GLU A 290 -47.18 -11.59 34.36
C GLU A 290 -47.51 -12.41 33.10
N ASN A 291 -47.57 -11.79 31.91
CA ASN A 291 -47.88 -12.43 30.64
C ASN A 291 -46.63 -12.76 29.79
N THR A 292 -45.43 -12.40 30.26
CA THR A 292 -44.19 -12.74 29.55
C THR A 292 -44.03 -14.26 29.56
N LYS A 293 -43.92 -14.89 28.40
CA LYS A 293 -43.78 -16.36 28.26
C LYS A 293 -42.33 -16.85 28.28
N ASP A 294 -41.38 -15.94 28.14
CA ASP A 294 -39.96 -16.26 28.09
C ASP A 294 -39.46 -16.69 29.48
N ASN A 295 -38.64 -17.74 29.54
CA ASN A 295 -37.95 -18.09 30.77
C ASN A 295 -36.86 -17.05 31.13
N ILE A 296 -36.40 -17.05 32.38
CA ILE A 296 -35.42 -16.05 32.84
C ILE A 296 -34.11 -16.05 32.05
N LEU A 297 -33.65 -17.22 31.58
CA LEU A 297 -32.40 -17.31 30.82
C LEU A 297 -32.55 -16.56 29.49
N LEU A 298 -33.67 -16.79 28.79
CA LEU A 298 -34.01 -16.09 27.55
C LEU A 298 -34.19 -14.59 27.79
N ILE A 299 -34.83 -14.18 28.89
CA ILE A 299 -34.94 -12.76 29.28
C ILE A 299 -33.54 -12.14 29.48
N CYS A 300 -32.65 -12.82 30.19
CA CYS A 300 -31.28 -12.37 30.41
C CYS A 300 -30.48 -12.30 29.10
N ASP A 301 -30.68 -13.25 28.18
CA ASP A 301 -30.04 -13.25 26.88
C ASP A 301 -30.53 -12.10 26.00
N LYS A 302 -31.84 -11.82 26.00
CA LYS A 302 -32.43 -10.67 25.29
C LYS A 302 -31.93 -9.33 25.85
N ALA A 303 -31.86 -9.19 27.17
CA ALA A 303 -31.25 -8.01 27.80
C ALA A 303 -29.77 -7.89 27.41
N ARG A 304 -29.02 -8.99 27.40
CA ARG A 304 -27.61 -9.02 27.01
C ARG A 304 -27.40 -8.64 25.54
N SER A 305 -28.18 -9.18 24.62
CA SER A 305 -28.05 -8.87 23.19
C SER A 305 -28.27 -7.39 22.92
N VAL A 306 -29.24 -6.76 23.59
CA VAL A 306 -29.47 -5.32 23.48
C VAL A 306 -28.27 -4.56 24.02
N GLY A 307 -27.75 -4.92 25.19
CA GLY A 307 -26.57 -4.26 25.76
C GLY A 307 -25.33 -4.39 24.88
N LYS A 308 -25.13 -5.55 24.24
CA LYS A 308 -24.05 -5.76 23.26
C LYS A 308 -24.16 -4.84 22.04
N SER A 309 -25.37 -4.61 21.52
CA SER A 309 -25.59 -3.72 20.37
C SER A 309 -25.20 -2.25 20.63
N LEU A 310 -24.98 -1.87 21.89
CA LEU A 310 -24.64 -0.50 22.26
C LEU A 310 -23.12 -0.24 22.31
N ARG A 311 -22.28 -1.23 22.03
CA ARG A 311 -20.80 -1.14 22.12
C ARG A 311 -20.24 0.09 21.40
N ASN A 312 -20.71 0.39 20.19
CA ASN A 312 -20.23 1.51 19.36
C ASN A 312 -21.22 2.68 19.30
N THR A 313 -22.06 2.82 20.32
CA THR A 313 -23.06 3.89 20.40
C THR A 313 -22.79 4.82 21.56
N THR A 314 -23.25 6.07 21.46
CA THR A 314 -23.24 7.03 22.57
C THR A 314 -24.33 6.76 23.60
N ARG A 315 -25.26 5.84 23.31
CA ARG A 315 -26.37 5.48 24.20
C ARG A 315 -25.86 4.54 25.30
N VAL A 316 -26.19 4.91 26.54
CA VAL A 316 -25.83 4.15 27.74
C VAL A 316 -26.65 2.87 27.85
N TYR A 317 -27.95 2.99 27.65
CA TYR A 317 -28.87 1.86 27.72
C TYR A 317 -29.92 1.90 26.61
N ARG A 318 -30.50 0.71 26.33
CA ARG A 318 -31.59 0.54 25.37
C ARG A 318 -32.54 -0.56 25.85
N TYR A 319 -33.82 -0.38 25.58
CA TYR A 319 -34.85 -1.39 25.80
C TYR A 319 -34.89 -2.39 24.65
N TYR A 320 -35.19 -3.64 24.98
CA TYR A 320 -35.61 -4.62 24.01
C TYR A 320 -37.00 -4.23 23.48
N ASP A 321 -37.03 -3.69 22.27
CA ASP A 321 -38.25 -3.33 21.55
C ASP A 321 -38.50 -4.31 20.39
N SER A 322 -39.68 -4.19 19.75
CA SER A 322 -40.02 -5.00 18.57
C SER A 322 -39.03 -4.81 17.42
N ASN A 323 -38.39 -3.64 17.32
CA ASN A 323 -37.37 -3.38 16.30
C ASN A 323 -36.09 -4.21 16.56
N PHE A 324 -35.69 -4.36 17.82
CA PHE A 324 -34.55 -5.20 18.20
C PHE A 324 -34.82 -6.69 18.04
N ALA A 325 -36.07 -7.14 18.24
CA ALA A 325 -36.46 -8.50 17.94
C ALA A 325 -36.19 -8.90 16.48
N GLY A 326 -36.44 -7.98 15.53
CA GLY A 326 -36.13 -8.19 14.11
C GLY A 326 -34.62 -8.30 13.82
N VAL A 327 -33.76 -7.61 14.58
CA VAL A 327 -32.29 -7.74 14.44
C VAL A 327 -31.83 -9.14 14.85
N LEU A 328 -32.33 -9.67 15.96
CA LEU A 328 -32.03 -11.05 16.40
C LEU A 328 -32.56 -12.10 15.42
N GLU A 329 -33.72 -11.86 14.83
CA GLU A 329 -34.29 -12.70 13.78
C GLU A 329 -33.37 -12.74 12.55
N HIS A 330 -32.90 -11.57 12.08
CA HIS A 330 -31.94 -11.50 10.98
C HIS A 330 -30.61 -12.20 11.32
N THR A 331 -30.06 -12.00 12.52
CA THR A 331 -28.84 -12.69 12.97
C THR A 331 -29.00 -14.21 12.91
N ARG A 332 -30.11 -14.74 13.44
CA ARG A 332 -30.41 -16.17 13.39
C ARG A 332 -30.60 -16.66 11.96
N TYR A 333 -31.37 -15.93 11.16
CA TYR A 333 -31.59 -16.24 9.75
C TYR A 333 -30.28 -16.34 8.98
N VAL A 334 -29.38 -15.36 9.15
CA VAL A 334 -28.05 -15.33 8.52
C VAL A 334 -27.26 -16.60 8.82
N VAL A 335 -27.17 -16.97 10.10
CA VAL A 335 -26.38 -18.13 10.54
C VAL A 335 -26.98 -19.44 10.04
N GLU A 336 -28.30 -19.54 9.97
CA GLU A 336 -29.00 -20.73 9.47
C GLU A 336 -28.95 -20.85 7.93
N ASN A 337 -28.78 -19.74 7.20
CA ASN A 337 -28.99 -19.69 5.74
C ASN A 337 -27.76 -19.30 4.90
N ILE A 338 -26.57 -19.06 5.49
CA ILE A 338 -25.39 -18.65 4.71
C ILE A 338 -25.01 -19.64 3.59
N ASP A 339 -25.03 -20.95 3.85
CA ASP A 339 -24.73 -21.96 2.82
C ASP A 339 -25.78 -21.95 1.70
N HIS A 340 -27.05 -21.77 2.06
CA HIS A 340 -28.14 -21.65 1.10
C HIS A 340 -28.00 -20.38 0.24
N ALA A 341 -27.65 -19.24 0.86
CA ALA A 341 -27.47 -17.98 0.18
C ALA A 341 -26.29 -18.02 -0.82
N ILE A 342 -25.18 -18.67 -0.44
CA ILE A 342 -24.04 -18.90 -1.32
C ILE A 342 -24.45 -19.78 -2.52
N ASN A 343 -25.06 -20.93 -2.27
CA ASN A 343 -25.41 -21.89 -3.33
C ASN A 343 -26.44 -21.34 -4.33
N ASN A 344 -27.34 -20.46 -3.90
CA ASN A 344 -28.33 -19.82 -4.78
C ASN A 344 -27.85 -18.47 -5.36
N GLY A 345 -26.63 -18.03 -5.06
CA GLY A 345 -26.06 -16.79 -5.58
C GLY A 345 -26.75 -15.52 -5.04
N TYR A 346 -27.31 -15.57 -3.83
CA TYR A 346 -27.90 -14.42 -3.13
C TYR A 346 -26.83 -13.50 -2.53
N ILE A 347 -25.63 -14.03 -2.29
CA ILE A 347 -24.45 -13.22 -1.99
C ILE A 347 -23.87 -12.67 -3.29
N LYS A 348 -23.89 -11.36 -3.45
CA LYS A 348 -23.32 -10.61 -4.57
C LYS A 348 -22.00 -9.95 -4.17
N VAL A 349 -21.06 -9.92 -5.10
CA VAL A 349 -19.80 -9.18 -4.95
C VAL A 349 -19.96 -7.80 -5.53
N TYR A 350 -19.80 -6.79 -4.69
CA TYR A 350 -19.66 -5.40 -5.12
C TYR A 350 -18.18 -5.05 -5.07
N THR A 351 -17.74 -4.16 -5.95
CA THR A 351 -16.41 -3.57 -5.91
C THR A 351 -16.50 -2.06 -5.76
N GLN A 352 -15.62 -1.49 -4.95
CA GLN A 352 -15.43 -0.04 -4.85
C GLN A 352 -14.07 0.32 -5.46
N PRO A 353 -14.00 1.29 -6.39
CA PRO A 353 -12.74 1.62 -7.06
C PRO A 353 -11.79 2.36 -6.11
N VAL A 354 -10.51 1.98 -6.18
CA VAL A 354 -9.38 2.67 -5.54
C VAL A 354 -8.64 3.47 -6.60
N ILE A 355 -8.50 4.76 -6.39
CA ILE A 355 -7.98 5.71 -7.38
C ILE A 355 -6.56 6.13 -7.00
N ARG A 356 -5.66 6.13 -7.99
CA ARG A 356 -4.32 6.70 -7.85
C ARG A 356 -4.45 8.21 -7.70
N ALA A 357 -4.07 8.76 -6.55
CA ALA A 357 -4.21 10.18 -6.25
C ALA A 357 -3.52 11.07 -7.29
N LEU A 358 -2.38 10.60 -7.82
CA LEU A 358 -1.55 11.34 -8.75
C LEU A 358 -2.12 11.42 -10.17
N THR A 359 -2.61 10.29 -10.69
CA THR A 359 -3.04 10.19 -12.10
C THR A 359 -4.55 10.30 -12.27
N GLY A 360 -5.32 10.06 -11.20
CA GLY A 360 -6.77 9.91 -11.24
C GLY A 360 -7.24 8.62 -11.91
N GLU A 361 -6.34 7.68 -12.20
CA GLU A 361 -6.65 6.38 -12.79
C GLU A 361 -7.11 5.38 -11.71
N VAL A 362 -8.02 4.47 -12.06
CA VAL A 362 -8.41 3.34 -11.20
C VAL A 362 -7.22 2.39 -11.10
N CYS A 363 -6.65 2.25 -9.92
CA CYS A 363 -5.45 1.45 -9.66
C CYS A 363 -5.69 0.18 -8.85
N GLY A 364 -6.90 0.03 -8.29
CA GLY A 364 -7.34 -1.15 -7.55
C GLY A 364 -8.83 -1.11 -7.30
N MET A 365 -9.35 -2.12 -6.63
CA MET A 365 -10.71 -2.17 -6.12
C MET A 365 -10.77 -2.89 -4.78
N GLU A 366 -11.75 -2.57 -3.95
CA GLU A 366 -12.07 -3.34 -2.74
C GLU A 366 -13.30 -4.21 -2.99
N ALA A 367 -13.22 -5.50 -2.67
CA ALA A 367 -14.33 -6.43 -2.74
C ALA A 367 -15.21 -6.35 -1.49
N LEU A 368 -16.51 -6.13 -1.70
CA LEU A 368 -17.49 -5.92 -0.65
C LEU A 368 -18.69 -6.85 -0.84
N ALA A 369 -18.98 -7.66 0.18
CA ALA A 369 -20.13 -8.55 0.16
C ALA A 369 -21.46 -7.77 0.27
N ARG A 370 -22.46 -8.18 -0.51
CA ARG A 370 -23.86 -7.75 -0.38
C ARG A 370 -24.76 -8.97 -0.40
N TRP A 371 -25.69 -9.06 0.54
CA TRP A 371 -26.62 -10.19 0.61
C TRP A 371 -27.99 -9.70 0.15
N ASP A 372 -28.36 -10.04 -1.09
CA ASP A 372 -29.66 -9.75 -1.67
C ASP A 372 -30.58 -10.96 -1.47
N ASP A 373 -31.32 -10.92 -0.36
CA ASP A 373 -32.13 -12.03 0.09
C ASP A 373 -33.56 -11.96 -0.47
N PRO A 374 -34.15 -13.06 -0.97
CA PRO A 374 -35.51 -13.03 -1.50
C PRO A 374 -36.59 -12.72 -0.45
N GLN A 375 -36.33 -13.00 0.84
CA GLN A 375 -37.28 -12.76 1.93
C GLN A 375 -37.07 -11.39 2.59
N TYR A 376 -35.82 -11.04 2.89
CA TYR A 376 -35.50 -9.82 3.66
C TYR A 376 -34.94 -8.66 2.80
N GLY A 377 -34.78 -8.85 1.50
CA GLY A 377 -34.15 -7.88 0.61
C GLY A 377 -32.65 -7.72 0.90
N LEU A 378 -32.12 -6.53 0.66
CA LEU A 378 -30.70 -6.25 0.86
C LEU A 378 -30.34 -6.19 2.36
N LEU A 379 -29.70 -7.24 2.86
CA LEU A 379 -29.16 -7.30 4.23
C LEU A 379 -27.83 -6.52 4.32
N SER A 380 -27.70 -5.71 5.36
CA SER A 380 -26.50 -4.90 5.61
C SER A 380 -25.32 -5.76 6.07
N PRO A 381 -24.08 -5.51 5.58
CA PRO A 381 -22.87 -6.18 6.07
C PRO A 381 -22.71 -6.13 7.58
N ALA A 382 -23.00 -4.98 8.22
CA ALA A 382 -22.92 -4.85 9.67
C ALA A 382 -23.90 -5.76 10.44
N VAL A 383 -24.88 -6.36 9.77
CA VAL A 383 -25.80 -7.33 10.39
C VAL A 383 -25.29 -8.76 10.19
N PHE A 384 -24.91 -9.12 8.97
CA PHE A 384 -24.53 -10.50 8.67
C PHE A 384 -23.07 -10.82 8.97
N VAL A 385 -22.13 -9.88 8.83
CA VAL A 385 -20.70 -10.10 9.16
C VAL A 385 -20.55 -10.34 10.65
N ASP A 386 -21.05 -9.42 11.50
CA ASP A 386 -21.05 -9.57 12.95
C ASP A 386 -21.69 -10.90 13.40
N ALA A 387 -22.80 -11.29 12.77
CA ALA A 387 -23.46 -12.57 13.03
C ALA A 387 -22.57 -13.76 12.64
N LEU A 388 -21.98 -13.76 11.45
CA LEU A 388 -21.11 -14.84 11.01
C LEU A 388 -19.83 -14.92 11.85
N GLU A 389 -19.29 -13.81 12.33
CA GLU A 389 -18.14 -13.80 13.24
C GLU A 389 -18.51 -14.36 14.62
N GLU A 390 -19.61 -13.89 15.23
CA GLU A 390 -20.05 -14.35 16.56
C GLU A 390 -20.31 -15.87 16.56
N TYR A 391 -20.84 -16.39 15.46
CA TYR A 391 -21.14 -17.81 15.28
C TYR A 391 -20.06 -18.59 14.52
N ARG A 392 -18.87 -18.00 14.31
CA ARG A 392 -17.68 -18.65 13.75
C ARG A 392 -17.89 -19.27 12.35
N GLN A 393 -18.65 -18.60 11.49
CA GLN A 393 -18.94 -19.00 10.10
C GLN A 393 -18.45 -18.00 9.04
N ILE A 394 -17.79 -16.90 9.44
CA ILE A 394 -17.35 -15.83 8.52
C ILE A 394 -16.45 -16.34 7.38
N TYR A 395 -15.60 -17.33 7.65
CA TYR A 395 -14.73 -17.94 6.64
C TYR A 395 -15.46 -18.49 5.41
N LYS A 396 -16.74 -18.89 5.56
CA LYS A 396 -17.55 -19.35 4.43
C LYS A 396 -17.83 -18.21 3.45
N LEU A 397 -18.11 -17.02 3.98
CA LEU A 397 -18.33 -15.83 3.19
C LEU A 397 -17.03 -15.40 2.51
N ASP A 398 -15.93 -15.31 3.26
CA ASP A 398 -14.65 -14.81 2.75
C ASP A 398 -14.10 -15.72 1.63
N LEU A 399 -14.17 -17.05 1.81
CA LEU A 399 -13.81 -18.01 0.76
C LEU A 399 -14.72 -17.92 -0.48
N TYR A 400 -16.02 -17.65 -0.30
CA TYR A 400 -16.92 -17.44 -1.42
C TYR A 400 -16.58 -16.17 -2.20
N ILE A 401 -16.32 -15.05 -1.49
CA ILE A 401 -15.92 -13.78 -2.11
C ILE A 401 -14.61 -13.96 -2.87
N LEU A 402 -13.60 -14.61 -2.28
CA LEU A 402 -12.32 -14.89 -2.93
C LEU A 402 -12.50 -15.70 -4.22
N LYS A 403 -13.26 -16.80 -4.18
CA LYS A 403 -13.56 -17.61 -5.37
C LYS A 403 -14.25 -16.80 -6.46
N ALA A 404 -15.24 -15.98 -6.08
CA ALA A 404 -15.99 -15.15 -7.02
C ALA A 404 -15.11 -14.09 -7.70
N ILE A 405 -14.21 -13.45 -6.97
CA ILE A 405 -13.29 -12.46 -7.58
C ILE A 405 -12.23 -13.12 -8.46
N CYS A 406 -11.70 -14.29 -8.07
CA CYS A 406 -10.72 -15.02 -8.87
C CYS A 406 -11.36 -15.52 -10.18
N ALA A 407 -12.61 -16.00 -10.11
CA ALA A 407 -13.40 -16.34 -11.29
C ALA A 407 -13.65 -15.12 -12.19
N ASN A 408 -13.98 -13.96 -11.60
CA ASN A 408 -14.18 -12.72 -12.34
C ASN A 408 -12.89 -12.27 -13.02
N TYR A 409 -11.75 -12.30 -12.32
CA TYR A 409 -10.44 -12.01 -12.88
C TYR A 409 -10.13 -12.89 -14.09
N ARG A 410 -10.26 -14.22 -13.96
CA ARG A 410 -9.99 -15.17 -15.04
C ARG A 410 -10.87 -14.89 -16.26
N ASN A 411 -12.16 -14.60 -16.05
CA ASN A 411 -13.08 -14.23 -17.11
C ASN A 411 -12.69 -12.93 -17.83
N ARG A 412 -12.25 -11.90 -17.10
CA ARG A 412 -11.81 -10.63 -17.70
C ARG A 412 -10.53 -10.79 -18.52
N VAL A 413 -9.56 -11.50 -17.96
CA VAL A 413 -8.26 -11.75 -18.61
C VAL A 413 -8.44 -12.57 -19.90
N SER A 414 -9.36 -13.54 -19.93
CA SER A 414 -9.65 -14.30 -21.16
C SER A 414 -10.28 -13.46 -22.27
N HIS A 415 -10.85 -12.29 -21.94
CA HIS A 415 -11.43 -11.34 -22.89
C HIS A 415 -10.54 -10.12 -23.14
N PHE A 416 -9.29 -10.12 -22.65
CA PHE A 416 -8.34 -9.00 -22.74
C PHE A 416 -8.91 -7.68 -22.20
N GLU A 417 -9.74 -7.75 -21.15
CA GLU A 417 -10.23 -6.57 -20.47
C GLU A 417 -9.19 -5.97 -19.50
N ASP A 418 -9.39 -4.69 -19.14
CA ASP A 418 -8.58 -4.03 -18.13
C ASP A 418 -8.81 -4.68 -16.75
N VAL A 419 -7.72 -5.02 -16.07
CA VAL A 419 -7.73 -5.62 -14.74
C VAL A 419 -6.82 -4.84 -13.80
N VAL A 420 -7.29 -4.64 -12.58
CA VAL A 420 -6.56 -4.00 -11.46
C VAL A 420 -6.64 -4.93 -10.25
N PRO A 421 -5.75 -4.79 -9.25
CA PRO A 421 -5.78 -5.62 -8.06
C PRO A 421 -7.09 -5.43 -7.31
N ILE A 422 -7.55 -6.50 -6.68
CA ILE A 422 -8.73 -6.49 -5.83
C ILE A 422 -8.30 -6.82 -4.41
N SER A 423 -8.65 -5.96 -3.46
CA SER A 423 -8.46 -6.25 -2.04
C SER A 423 -9.64 -7.03 -1.46
N VAL A 424 -9.33 -7.96 -0.55
CA VAL A 424 -10.29 -8.83 0.14
C VAL A 424 -9.99 -8.82 1.62
N ASN A 425 -11.04 -8.69 2.43
CA ASN A 425 -10.95 -8.78 3.88
C ASN A 425 -10.71 -10.22 4.33
N LEU A 426 -9.76 -10.42 5.24
CA LEU A 426 -9.57 -11.66 5.98
C LEU A 426 -9.82 -11.40 7.47
N SER A 427 -10.77 -12.14 8.03
CA SER A 427 -11.04 -12.12 9.45
C SER A 427 -9.99 -12.91 10.24
N ARG A 428 -9.90 -12.66 11.55
CA ARG A 428 -9.08 -13.51 12.44
C ARG A 428 -9.51 -14.98 12.40
N LEU A 429 -10.80 -15.22 12.20
CA LEU A 429 -11.38 -16.57 12.26
C LEU A 429 -10.97 -17.42 11.05
N ASP A 430 -10.62 -16.82 9.92
CA ASP A 430 -10.08 -17.56 8.76
C ASP A 430 -8.82 -18.32 9.14
N PHE A 431 -7.90 -17.65 9.84
CA PHE A 431 -6.65 -18.22 10.33
C PHE A 431 -6.85 -19.22 11.49
N GLU A 432 -7.88 -19.01 12.33
CA GLU A 432 -8.16 -19.92 13.45
C GLU A 432 -8.87 -21.23 13.02
N LEU A 433 -9.70 -21.16 11.97
CA LEU A 433 -10.63 -22.23 11.62
C LEU A 433 -10.21 -23.04 10.40
N THR A 434 -9.31 -22.51 9.57
CA THR A 434 -8.89 -23.14 8.31
C THR A 434 -7.37 -23.05 8.13
N ASP A 435 -6.81 -23.87 7.24
CA ASP A 435 -5.48 -23.58 6.68
C ASP A 435 -5.66 -22.47 5.63
N CYS A 436 -5.70 -21.23 6.12
CA CYS A 436 -6.04 -20.07 5.31
C CYS A 436 -5.08 -19.92 4.11
N PHE A 437 -3.76 -20.02 4.36
CA PHE A 437 -2.75 -19.89 3.32
C PHE A 437 -2.89 -20.97 2.24
N GLN A 438 -2.98 -22.24 2.63
CA GLN A 438 -3.13 -23.33 1.66
C GLN A 438 -4.44 -23.19 0.86
N THR A 439 -5.54 -22.85 1.53
CA THR A 439 -6.84 -22.70 0.86
C THR A 439 -6.82 -21.55 -0.16
N VAL A 440 -6.19 -20.43 0.18
CA VAL A 440 -5.99 -19.31 -0.75
C VAL A 440 -5.16 -19.74 -1.95
N GLU A 441 -4.01 -20.40 -1.73
CA GLU A 441 -3.13 -20.86 -2.81
C GLU A 441 -3.84 -21.83 -3.77
N GLU A 442 -4.65 -22.75 -3.24
CA GLU A 442 -5.46 -23.68 -4.05
C GLU A 442 -6.45 -22.92 -4.95
N ILE A 443 -7.13 -21.89 -4.43
CA ILE A 443 -8.06 -21.07 -5.22
C ILE A 443 -7.30 -20.26 -6.28
N MET A 444 -6.19 -19.64 -5.89
CA MET A 444 -5.38 -18.81 -6.77
C MET A 444 -4.76 -19.62 -7.90
N GLN A 445 -4.31 -20.85 -7.62
CA GLN A 445 -3.83 -21.79 -8.62
C GLN A 445 -4.96 -22.29 -9.53
N TYR A 446 -6.14 -22.63 -9.00
CA TYR A 446 -7.26 -23.11 -9.79
C TYR A 446 -7.74 -22.08 -10.84
N TYR A 447 -7.79 -20.80 -10.46
CA TYR A 447 -8.13 -19.70 -11.38
C TYR A 447 -6.90 -19.04 -12.02
N GLU A 448 -5.70 -19.58 -11.74
CA GLU A 448 -4.39 -19.11 -12.20
C GLU A 448 -4.20 -17.58 -12.02
N VAL A 449 -4.67 -17.02 -10.91
CA VAL A 449 -4.62 -15.57 -10.64
C VAL A 449 -3.22 -15.19 -10.13
N PRO A 450 -2.53 -14.19 -10.71
CA PRO A 450 -1.27 -13.71 -10.16
C PRO A 450 -1.44 -13.19 -8.73
N ARG A 451 -0.47 -13.47 -7.85
CA ARG A 451 -0.58 -13.12 -6.42
C ARG A 451 -0.64 -11.60 -6.19
N ASP A 452 -0.03 -10.80 -7.06
CA ASP A 452 -0.05 -9.33 -7.03
C ASP A 452 -1.37 -8.71 -7.55
N MET A 453 -2.34 -9.55 -7.93
CA MET A 453 -3.70 -9.11 -8.31
C MET A 453 -4.71 -9.26 -7.18
N ILE A 454 -4.36 -9.92 -6.07
CA ILE A 454 -5.21 -10.01 -4.87
C ILE A 454 -4.43 -9.48 -3.67
N ASN A 455 -4.99 -8.49 -3.00
CA ASN A 455 -4.42 -7.93 -1.77
C ASN A 455 -5.29 -8.35 -0.58
N PHE A 456 -4.68 -8.64 0.57
CA PHE A 456 -5.44 -9.05 1.75
C PHE A 456 -5.47 -7.94 2.80
N GLU A 457 -6.67 -7.55 3.20
CA GLU A 457 -6.95 -6.56 4.23
C GLU A 457 -7.17 -7.25 5.57
N ILE A 458 -6.53 -6.72 6.61
CA ILE A 458 -6.63 -7.23 7.97
C ILE A 458 -6.82 -6.05 8.91
N THR A 459 -7.84 -6.13 9.76
CA THR A 459 -8.12 -5.08 10.74
C THR A 459 -7.13 -5.09 11.90
N GLU A 460 -6.88 -3.93 12.52
CA GLU A 460 -6.02 -3.81 13.71
C GLU A 460 -6.44 -4.78 14.84
N THR A 461 -7.75 -4.93 15.05
CA THR A 461 -8.30 -5.74 16.14
C THR A 461 -8.03 -7.23 15.97
N ALA A 462 -8.00 -7.73 14.72
CA ALA A 462 -7.70 -9.13 14.41
C ALA A 462 -6.31 -9.53 14.92
N ILE A 463 -5.33 -8.65 14.81
CA ILE A 463 -3.92 -8.91 15.12
C ILE A 463 -3.64 -8.88 16.64
N SER A 464 -4.26 -7.96 17.37
CA SER A 464 -3.97 -7.66 18.79
C SER A 464 -4.20 -8.82 19.78
N SER A 465 -4.89 -9.88 19.37
CA SER A 465 -5.42 -10.92 20.27
C SER A 465 -4.60 -12.23 20.31
N ASN A 466 -3.71 -12.48 19.35
CA ASN A 466 -2.83 -13.67 19.31
C ASN A 466 -1.59 -13.45 18.39
N VAL A 467 -0.68 -12.58 18.83
CA VAL A 467 0.39 -11.98 18.01
C VAL A 467 1.37 -12.98 17.37
N VAL A 468 1.75 -14.06 18.07
CA VAL A 468 2.82 -14.96 17.60
C VAL A 468 2.38 -15.80 16.39
N ASN A 469 1.21 -16.44 16.47
CA ASN A 469 0.72 -17.28 15.36
C ASN A 469 0.33 -16.45 14.13
N MET A 470 -0.25 -15.25 14.33
CA MET A 470 -0.61 -14.37 13.21
C MET A 470 0.61 -13.89 12.43
N HIS A 471 1.72 -13.60 13.11
CA HIS A 471 2.93 -13.15 12.43
C HIS A 471 3.46 -14.20 11.45
N GLU A 472 3.56 -15.46 11.90
CA GLU A 472 4.05 -16.56 11.06
C GLU A 472 3.15 -16.78 9.84
N GLU A 473 1.83 -16.76 10.01
CA GLU A 473 0.90 -16.91 8.88
C GLU A 473 1.02 -15.76 7.88
N LEU A 474 1.05 -14.50 8.33
CA LEU A 474 1.20 -13.36 7.42
C LEU A 474 2.55 -13.36 6.69
N GLN A 475 3.62 -13.83 7.35
CA GLN A 475 4.90 -14.02 6.67
C GLN A 475 4.82 -15.06 5.55
N LYS A 476 4.01 -16.11 5.65
CA LYS A 476 3.80 -17.05 4.53
C LYS A 476 3.21 -16.33 3.31
N PHE A 477 2.18 -15.52 3.52
CA PHE A 477 1.57 -14.73 2.45
C PHE A 477 2.57 -13.75 1.81
N LYS A 478 3.30 -12.96 2.63
CA LYS A 478 4.32 -12.03 2.12
C LYS A 478 5.42 -12.75 1.36
N ASN A 479 5.91 -13.87 1.91
CA ASN A 479 6.93 -14.68 1.27
C ASN A 479 6.43 -15.26 -0.06
N ALA A 480 5.15 -15.62 -0.17
CA ALA A 480 4.57 -16.09 -1.44
C ALA A 480 4.45 -14.97 -2.49
N GLY A 481 4.35 -13.70 -2.06
CA GLY A 481 4.31 -12.53 -2.93
C GLY A 481 2.99 -11.75 -2.85
N TYR A 482 2.14 -12.01 -1.85
CA TYR A 482 0.93 -11.23 -1.58
C TYR A 482 1.27 -9.93 -0.86
N GLN A 483 0.45 -8.90 -1.10
CA GLN A 483 0.44 -7.70 -0.27
C GLN A 483 -0.55 -7.85 0.89
N ILE A 484 -0.12 -7.43 2.07
CA ILE A 484 -0.95 -7.39 3.27
C ILE A 484 -1.19 -5.93 3.66
N TRP A 485 -2.46 -5.57 3.73
CA TRP A 485 -2.94 -4.22 4.00
C TRP A 485 -3.50 -4.15 5.42
N LEU A 486 -3.13 -3.11 6.17
CA LEU A 486 -3.68 -2.83 7.49
C LEU A 486 -4.93 -1.95 7.34
N ASP A 487 -6.07 -2.51 7.71
CA ASP A 487 -7.37 -1.84 7.62
C ASP A 487 -7.80 -1.18 8.93
N ASP A 488 -8.72 -0.20 8.84
CA ASP A 488 -9.31 0.54 9.96
C ASP A 488 -8.27 1.18 10.93
N PHE A 489 -7.13 1.66 10.39
CA PHE A 489 -6.06 2.21 11.20
C PHE A 489 -6.53 3.44 12.02
N GLY A 490 -6.36 3.37 13.35
CA GLY A 490 -6.75 4.43 14.28
C GLY A 490 -8.08 4.20 15.00
N SER A 491 -8.80 3.12 14.68
CA SER A 491 -10.02 2.71 15.39
C SER A 491 -9.75 1.95 16.70
N GLY A 492 -8.55 1.38 16.86
CA GLY A 492 -8.15 0.58 18.03
C GLY A 492 -7.20 1.30 19.01
N TYR A 493 -7.01 0.71 20.20
CA TYR A 493 -6.18 1.28 21.28
C TYR A 493 -4.67 0.96 21.17
N SER A 494 -4.20 0.23 20.13
CA SER A 494 -2.80 -0.26 20.07
C SER A 494 -2.15 -0.21 18.67
N SER A 495 -2.60 0.68 17.80
CA SER A 495 -2.21 0.72 16.37
C SER A 495 -0.71 0.80 16.12
N LEU A 496 0.06 1.47 17.00
CA LEU A 496 1.51 1.60 16.86
C LEU A 496 2.29 0.34 17.25
N ASN A 497 1.78 -0.47 18.17
CA ASN A 497 2.45 -1.72 18.55
C ASN A 497 2.36 -2.75 17.41
N VAL A 498 1.23 -2.78 16.71
CA VAL A 498 1.02 -3.64 15.54
C VAL A 498 2.01 -3.29 14.43
N LEU A 499 2.20 -2.00 14.14
CA LEU A 499 3.16 -1.53 13.13
C LEU A 499 4.63 -1.82 13.48
N LYS A 500 4.95 -2.01 14.76
CA LYS A 500 6.30 -2.34 15.21
C LYS A 500 6.64 -3.81 14.92
N ASP A 501 5.69 -4.71 15.13
CA ASP A 501 5.93 -6.17 15.10
C ASP A 501 5.55 -6.81 13.76
N PHE A 502 4.82 -6.10 12.89
CA PHE A 502 4.34 -6.59 11.60
C PHE A 502 4.72 -5.63 10.47
N ALA A 503 5.20 -6.20 9.36
CA ALA A 503 5.51 -5.44 8.15
C ALA A 503 4.31 -5.48 7.19
N PHE A 504 3.51 -4.42 7.16
CA PHE A 504 2.45 -4.25 6.17
C PHE A 504 2.99 -3.63 4.88
N ASP A 505 2.27 -3.81 3.78
CA ASP A 505 2.59 -3.21 2.49
C ASP A 505 1.81 -1.91 2.26
N GLU A 506 0.61 -1.81 2.85
CA GLU A 506 -0.26 -0.64 2.72
C GLU A 506 -1.02 -0.38 4.03
N LEU A 507 -1.22 0.90 4.33
CA LEU A 507 -2.00 1.37 5.48
C LEU A 507 -3.23 2.14 5.00
N LYS A 508 -4.42 1.67 5.40
CA LYS A 508 -5.72 2.28 5.10
C LYS A 508 -6.11 3.25 6.21
N ILE A 509 -6.31 4.52 5.86
CA ILE A 509 -6.62 5.62 6.78
C ILE A 509 -8.13 5.89 6.74
N ASP A 510 -8.84 5.57 7.81
CA ASP A 510 -10.28 5.88 7.92
C ASP A 510 -10.50 7.38 8.21
N MET A 511 -11.11 8.08 7.24
CA MET A 511 -11.44 9.51 7.39
C MET A 511 -12.52 9.78 8.46
N LYS A 512 -13.27 8.78 8.95
CA LYS A 512 -14.24 8.97 10.05
C LYS A 512 -13.57 9.35 11.37
N PHE A 513 -12.35 8.88 11.63
CA PHE A 513 -11.56 9.28 12.80
C PHE A 513 -11.22 10.79 12.77
N LEU A 514 -11.33 11.42 11.59
CA LEU A 514 -10.83 12.75 11.26
C LEU A 514 -11.88 13.59 10.53
N SER A 515 -13.17 13.25 10.72
CA SER A 515 -14.31 13.61 9.86
C SER A 515 -14.52 15.12 9.62
N THR A 516 -13.84 15.97 10.37
CA THR A 516 -13.77 17.42 10.13
C THR A 516 -12.33 17.80 9.80
N MET A 517 -12.09 18.43 8.64
CA MET A 517 -10.77 18.88 8.14
C MET A 517 -10.22 20.10 8.92
N THR A 518 -10.25 20.04 10.25
CA THR A 518 -9.63 21.00 11.16
C THR A 518 -8.10 21.04 11.00
N PRO A 519 -7.42 22.11 11.45
CA PRO A 519 -5.96 22.16 11.47
C PRO A 519 -5.33 20.98 12.23
N GLN A 520 -5.96 20.52 13.31
CA GLN A 520 -5.51 19.37 14.10
C GLN A 520 -5.62 18.07 13.31
N SER A 521 -6.76 17.79 12.67
CA SER A 521 -6.93 16.56 11.89
C SER A 521 -5.99 16.52 10.68
N ARG A 522 -5.78 17.65 9.99
CA ARG A 522 -4.77 17.77 8.93
C ARG A 522 -3.35 17.44 9.43
N THR A 523 -2.99 17.91 10.62
CA THR A 523 -1.68 17.62 11.24
C THR A 523 -1.53 16.13 11.56
N ILE A 524 -2.58 15.51 12.10
CA ILE A 524 -2.60 14.07 12.40
C ILE A 524 -2.45 13.25 11.11
N ILE A 525 -3.26 13.52 10.08
CA ILE A 525 -3.18 12.80 8.80
C ILE A 525 -1.79 12.94 8.19
N ARG A 526 -1.22 14.16 8.17
CA ARG A 526 0.14 14.39 7.67
C ARG A 526 1.18 13.55 8.42
N SER A 527 1.04 13.44 9.74
CA SER A 527 1.95 12.64 10.58
C SER A 527 1.79 11.14 10.31
N VAL A 528 0.56 10.66 10.14
CA VAL A 528 0.27 9.26 9.80
C VAL A 528 0.84 8.90 8.42
N VAL A 529 0.63 9.76 7.41
CA VAL A 529 1.21 9.56 6.08
C VAL A 529 2.73 9.55 6.16
N ASN A 530 3.37 10.51 6.85
CA ASN A 530 4.83 10.53 6.99
C ASN A 530 5.37 9.24 7.65
N MET A 531 4.77 8.84 8.77
CA MET A 531 5.14 7.61 9.49
C MET A 531 4.98 6.37 8.61
N ALA A 532 3.86 6.24 7.89
CA ALA A 532 3.63 5.10 7.02
C ALA A 532 4.75 4.96 5.97
N LYS A 533 5.14 6.09 5.36
CA LYS A 533 6.24 6.13 4.37
C LYS A 533 7.60 5.82 4.98
N GLU A 534 7.88 6.32 6.18
CA GLU A 534 9.14 6.01 6.90
C GLU A 534 9.26 4.52 7.22
N LEU A 535 8.14 3.85 7.45
CA LEU A 535 8.06 2.41 7.65
C LEU A 535 8.03 1.61 6.32
N GLY A 536 8.11 2.29 5.18
CA GLY A 536 8.10 1.66 3.84
C GLY A 536 6.73 1.25 3.32
N MET A 537 5.63 1.63 3.98
CA MET A 537 4.27 1.30 3.58
C MET A 537 3.71 2.29 2.55
N GLN A 538 2.82 1.77 1.69
CA GLN A 538 1.91 2.59 0.90
C GLN A 538 0.78 3.15 1.77
N THR A 539 0.07 4.16 1.26
CA THR A 539 -1.02 4.82 1.98
C THR A 539 -2.26 4.95 1.11
N LEU A 540 -3.40 4.49 1.65
CA LEU A 540 -4.73 4.63 1.08
C LEU A 540 -5.61 5.39 2.06
N ALA A 541 -6.28 6.46 1.61
CA ALA A 541 -7.28 7.14 2.42
C ALA A 541 -8.69 6.73 2.01
N GLU A 542 -9.50 6.34 2.98
CA GLU A 542 -10.85 5.83 2.79
C GLU A 542 -11.92 6.81 3.24
N GLY A 543 -13.11 6.74 2.64
CA GLY A 543 -14.20 7.64 2.98
C GLY A 543 -13.99 9.08 2.50
N VAL A 544 -13.24 9.26 1.41
CA VAL A 544 -13.07 10.58 0.78
C VAL A 544 -14.34 10.97 0.02
N GLU A 545 -14.96 12.08 0.42
CA GLU A 545 -16.25 12.54 -0.11
C GLU A 545 -16.16 13.89 -0.83
N THR A 546 -15.16 14.72 -0.52
CA THR A 546 -15.04 16.09 -1.07
C THR A 546 -13.74 16.33 -1.83
N LYS A 547 -13.77 17.30 -2.75
CA LYS A 547 -12.59 17.74 -3.50
C LYS A 547 -11.50 18.32 -2.58
N GLU A 548 -11.89 19.02 -1.52
CA GLU A 548 -10.95 19.56 -0.53
C GLU A 548 -10.14 18.45 0.17
N GLN A 549 -10.80 17.34 0.54
CA GLN A 549 -10.13 16.19 1.13
C GLN A 549 -9.13 15.56 0.14
N LEU A 550 -9.56 15.34 -1.10
CA LEU A 550 -8.71 14.80 -2.16
C LEU A 550 -7.46 15.67 -2.40
N ASP A 551 -7.63 16.99 -2.53
CA ASP A 551 -6.54 17.91 -2.83
C ASP A 551 -5.52 17.94 -1.68
N PHE A 552 -6.01 17.95 -0.43
CA PHE A 552 -5.14 17.87 0.74
C PHE A 552 -4.35 16.55 0.81
N LEU A 553 -5.02 15.41 0.65
CA LEU A 553 -4.41 14.08 0.70
C LEU A 553 -3.35 13.90 -0.40
N THR A 554 -3.65 14.38 -1.61
CA THR A 554 -2.71 14.37 -2.73
C THR A 554 -1.48 15.22 -2.45
N ALA A 555 -1.67 16.42 -1.85
CA ALA A 555 -0.58 17.35 -1.54
C ALA A 555 0.40 16.81 -0.49
N ILE A 556 -0.10 16.13 0.55
CA ILE A 556 0.77 15.51 1.58
C ILE A 556 1.40 14.19 1.13
N GLY A 557 1.04 13.70 -0.06
CA GLY A 557 1.63 12.52 -0.67
C GLY A 557 0.95 11.19 -0.36
N CYS A 558 -0.33 11.21 0.03
CA CYS A 558 -1.18 10.02 0.05
C CYS A 558 -1.28 9.45 -1.38
N GLU A 559 -1.08 8.14 -1.55
CA GLU A 559 -0.93 7.52 -2.87
C GLU A 559 -2.24 7.15 -3.53
N LYS A 560 -3.15 6.58 -2.72
CA LYS A 560 -4.39 5.97 -3.18
C LYS A 560 -5.56 6.58 -2.41
N ILE A 561 -6.70 6.67 -3.07
CA ILE A 561 -7.91 7.31 -2.57
C ILE A 561 -9.12 6.41 -2.84
N GLN A 562 -9.95 6.22 -1.84
CA GLN A 562 -11.21 5.50 -1.94
C GLN A 562 -12.32 6.29 -1.24
N GLY A 563 -13.48 6.38 -1.88
CA GLY A 563 -14.63 7.04 -1.28
C GLY A 563 -15.67 7.53 -2.29
N TYR A 564 -16.75 8.07 -1.75
CA TYR A 564 -17.93 8.47 -2.53
C TYR A 564 -17.70 9.66 -3.46
N TYR A 565 -16.59 10.39 -3.29
CA TYR A 565 -16.18 11.42 -4.24
C TYR A 565 -16.09 10.87 -5.67
N TYR A 566 -15.56 9.66 -5.84
CA TYR A 566 -15.47 8.99 -7.14
C TYR A 566 -16.63 8.03 -7.38
N SER A 567 -16.85 7.09 -6.46
CA SER A 567 -17.92 6.12 -6.60
C SER A 567 -18.29 5.45 -5.28
N LYS A 568 -19.59 5.15 -5.13
CA LYS A 568 -20.07 4.14 -4.19
C LYS A 568 -19.69 2.74 -4.68
N PRO A 569 -19.75 1.71 -3.82
CA PRO A 569 -19.65 0.31 -4.24
C PRO A 569 -20.67 -0.03 -5.33
N ILE A 570 -20.26 -0.76 -6.36
CA ILE A 570 -21.09 -1.18 -7.50
C ILE A 570 -20.91 -2.69 -7.70
N GLU A 571 -21.89 -3.39 -8.23
CA GLU A 571 -21.73 -4.81 -8.57
C GLU A 571 -20.51 -5.04 -9.48
N ALA A 572 -19.70 -6.05 -9.13
CA ALA A 572 -18.41 -6.32 -9.76
C ALA A 572 -18.50 -6.58 -11.27
N SER A 573 -19.63 -7.12 -11.73
CA SER A 573 -19.91 -7.45 -13.13
C SER A 573 -19.88 -6.20 -14.04
N ILE A 574 -20.48 -5.10 -13.59
CA ILE A 574 -20.66 -3.86 -14.36
C ILE A 574 -19.68 -2.73 -13.97
N CYS A 575 -18.92 -2.89 -12.88
CA CYS A 575 -18.07 -1.82 -12.33
C CYS A 575 -17.13 -1.19 -13.37
N ASN A 576 -16.39 -2.00 -14.15
CA ASN A 576 -15.49 -1.50 -15.19
C ASN A 576 -16.19 -0.65 -16.25
N GLN A 577 -17.38 -1.07 -16.68
CA GLN A 577 -18.17 -0.30 -17.64
C GLN A 577 -18.58 1.05 -17.04
N VAL A 578 -19.11 1.05 -15.81
CA VAL A 578 -19.53 2.29 -15.14
C VAL A 578 -18.36 3.25 -14.92
N MET A 579 -17.17 2.74 -14.58
CA MET A 579 -15.98 3.59 -14.44
C MET A 579 -15.57 4.24 -15.77
N LYS A 580 -15.62 3.48 -16.87
CA LYS A 580 -15.34 4.00 -18.22
C LYS A 580 -16.38 5.05 -18.64
N GLU A 581 -17.66 4.84 -18.36
CA GLU A 581 -18.74 5.81 -18.62
C GLU A 581 -18.57 7.11 -17.81
N LYS A 582 -18.01 7.02 -16.59
CA LYS A 582 -17.62 8.19 -15.78
C LYS A 582 -16.34 8.89 -16.28
N GLY A 583 -15.70 8.40 -17.33
CA GLY A 583 -14.45 8.94 -17.88
C GLY A 583 -13.19 8.56 -17.09
N LEU A 584 -13.28 7.59 -16.17
CA LEU A 584 -12.12 7.08 -15.44
C LEU A 584 -11.39 6.03 -16.29
N LYS A 585 -10.06 6.15 -16.33
CA LYS A 585 -9.18 5.19 -16.99
C LYS A 585 -8.66 4.19 -15.97
N PHE A 586 -8.38 2.98 -16.43
CA PHE A 586 -7.74 1.95 -15.62
C PHE A 586 -6.22 2.06 -15.75
N GLU A 587 -5.54 1.98 -14.61
CA GLU A 587 -4.09 1.90 -14.55
C GLU A 587 -3.66 0.55 -15.13
N SER A 588 -2.79 0.58 -16.14
CA SER A 588 -2.28 -0.66 -16.72
C SER A 588 -1.34 -1.37 -15.75
N TRP A 589 -1.28 -2.70 -15.83
CA TRP A 589 -0.41 -3.51 -14.98
C TRP A 589 1.05 -3.05 -15.04
N ARG A 590 1.54 -2.71 -16.24
CA ARG A 590 2.90 -2.18 -16.44
C ARG A 590 3.15 -0.84 -15.75
N LYS A 591 2.17 0.07 -15.74
CA LYS A 591 2.29 1.38 -15.07
C LYS A 591 2.23 1.28 -13.56
N ARG A 592 1.55 0.26 -13.02
CA ARG A 592 1.37 0.06 -11.57
C ARG A 592 2.69 0.12 -10.81
N TYR A 593 3.67 -0.71 -11.22
CA TYR A 593 4.98 -0.75 -10.56
C TYR A 593 5.68 0.62 -10.61
N TYR A 594 5.63 1.30 -11.76
CA TYR A 594 6.19 2.64 -11.92
C TYR A 594 5.56 3.66 -10.97
N LEU A 595 4.23 3.66 -10.85
CA LEU A 595 3.48 4.57 -9.99
C LEU A 595 3.60 4.22 -8.51
N ASP A 596 3.72 2.94 -8.15
CA ASP A 596 3.97 2.50 -6.77
C ASP A 596 5.36 2.98 -6.29
N GLN A 597 6.40 2.87 -7.13
CA GLN A 597 7.73 3.40 -6.78
C GLN A 597 7.73 4.93 -6.58
N ILE A 598 6.95 5.67 -7.38
CA ILE A 598 6.74 7.12 -7.18
C ILE A 598 5.96 7.35 -5.88
N GLY A 599 4.97 6.52 -5.61
CA GLY A 599 4.16 6.53 -4.40
C GLY A 599 5.01 6.42 -3.14
N HIS A 600 5.95 5.47 -3.08
CA HIS A 600 6.84 5.25 -1.95
C HIS A 600 7.75 6.45 -1.60
N VAL A 601 7.92 7.42 -2.49
CA VAL A 601 8.75 8.60 -2.20
C VAL A 601 8.10 9.47 -1.11
N ASN A 602 8.74 9.51 0.05
CA ASN A 602 8.33 10.36 1.16
C ASN A 602 8.75 11.82 0.93
N ILE A 603 7.83 12.63 0.40
CA ILE A 603 8.06 14.08 0.21
C ILE A 603 7.94 14.90 1.51
N LEU A 604 7.45 14.29 2.59
CA LEU A 604 7.34 14.91 3.92
C LEU A 604 8.61 14.69 4.76
N SER A 605 9.47 13.76 4.35
CA SER A 605 10.71 13.45 5.07
C SER A 605 11.69 14.62 5.08
N ALA A 606 12.40 14.77 6.20
CA ALA A 606 13.54 15.66 6.30
C ALA A 606 14.77 15.19 5.49
N ASN A 607 14.84 13.92 5.05
CA ASN A 607 15.96 13.42 4.26
C ASN A 607 15.58 12.28 3.28
N PRO A 608 14.88 12.58 2.16
CA PRO A 608 14.47 11.56 1.20
C PRO A 608 15.57 11.17 0.19
N PHE A 609 16.80 11.68 0.34
CA PHE A 609 17.93 11.42 -0.56
C PHE A 609 18.97 10.45 0.02
N ASP A 610 18.90 10.11 1.32
CA ASP A 610 19.95 9.36 2.01
C ASP A 610 19.56 7.89 2.24
N PHE A 611 20.48 6.98 1.93
CA PHE A 611 20.37 5.54 2.22
C PHE A 611 21.04 5.18 3.55
N SER A 612 21.68 6.15 4.22
CA SER A 612 22.28 6.03 5.54
C SER A 612 21.54 6.91 6.53
N HIS A 613 21.15 6.34 7.68
CA HIS A 613 20.55 7.08 8.79
C HIS A 613 21.56 8.02 9.46
N GLU A 614 22.01 9.08 8.80
CA GLU A 614 22.66 10.21 9.47
C GLU A 614 21.69 11.40 9.51
N LYS A 615 21.36 11.79 10.75
CA LYS A 615 20.48 12.90 11.07
C LYS A 615 21.17 14.22 10.74
N GLU A 616 20.85 14.82 9.61
CA GLU A 616 20.90 16.27 9.47
C GLU A 616 19.56 16.90 9.92
N ASN A 617 19.62 18.14 10.38
CA ASN A 617 18.59 18.86 11.14
C ASN A 617 17.16 18.76 10.58
N ASP A 618 16.17 18.89 11.48
CA ASP A 618 14.70 18.88 11.32
C ASP A 618 14.10 19.90 10.29
N GLU A 619 14.86 20.38 9.30
CA GLU A 619 14.36 21.33 8.30
C GLU A 619 13.72 20.60 7.10
N THR A 620 12.45 20.94 6.84
CA THR A 620 11.70 20.52 5.66
C THR A 620 12.40 20.94 4.37
N LEU A 621 12.63 20.01 3.44
CA LEU A 621 13.40 20.24 2.21
C LEU A 621 12.54 20.75 1.04
N ALA A 622 13.16 21.53 0.15
CA ALA A 622 12.57 21.94 -1.14
C ALA A 622 12.65 20.77 -2.14
N LEU A 623 11.56 20.00 -2.26
CA LEU A 623 11.48 18.75 -3.01
C LEU A 623 10.44 18.80 -4.14
N ALA A 624 10.75 18.18 -5.27
CA ALA A 624 9.83 17.98 -6.37
C ALA A 624 9.98 16.60 -7.01
N LEU A 625 8.88 16.01 -7.42
CA LEU A 625 8.81 14.84 -8.29
C LEU A 625 8.64 15.33 -9.73
N ILE A 626 9.50 14.84 -10.62
CA ILE A 626 9.54 15.25 -12.03
C ILE A 626 9.61 14.01 -12.92
N GLU A 627 8.84 14.03 -13.99
CA GLU A 627 8.84 13.07 -15.07
C GLU A 627 9.66 13.60 -16.23
N VAL A 628 10.46 12.77 -16.89
CA VAL A 628 11.14 13.11 -18.14
C VAL A 628 10.66 12.15 -19.21
N LYS A 629 10.04 12.68 -20.26
CA LYS A 629 9.62 11.92 -21.44
C LYS A 629 10.11 12.63 -22.68
N GLU A 630 10.86 11.94 -23.54
CA GLU A 630 11.35 12.51 -24.82
C GLU A 630 12.06 13.87 -24.64
N ARG A 631 12.92 13.98 -23.61
CA ARG A 631 13.63 15.22 -23.21
C ARG A 631 12.73 16.38 -22.74
N GLN A 632 11.45 16.12 -22.48
CA GLN A 632 10.54 17.07 -21.83
C GLN A 632 10.38 16.72 -20.36
N PHE A 633 10.62 17.70 -19.50
CA PHE A 633 10.40 17.64 -18.07
C PHE A 633 8.94 17.96 -17.77
N LYS A 634 8.28 17.16 -16.96
CA LYS A 634 6.91 17.37 -16.51
C LYS A 634 6.87 17.28 -15.01
N ALA A 635 6.30 18.31 -14.38
CA ALA A 635 6.25 18.37 -12.94
C ALA A 635 5.06 17.54 -12.43
N ILE A 636 5.31 16.70 -11.42
CA ILE A 636 4.33 15.73 -10.90
C ILE A 636 3.73 16.23 -9.59
N ARG A 637 4.60 16.55 -8.62
CA ARG A 637 4.24 16.97 -7.26
C ARG A 637 5.41 17.73 -6.64
N GLN A 638 5.15 18.60 -5.68
CA GLN A 638 6.19 19.34 -4.96
C GLN A 638 5.84 19.57 -3.49
N SER A 639 6.86 19.81 -2.67
CA SER A 639 6.69 20.25 -1.28
C SER A 639 6.37 21.75 -1.21
N GLU A 640 5.76 22.19 -0.11
CA GLU A 640 5.49 23.63 0.14
C GLU A 640 6.80 24.45 0.07
N LYS A 641 7.88 23.91 0.65
CA LYS A 641 9.23 24.52 0.62
C LYS A 641 9.81 24.65 -0.78
N PHE A 642 9.48 23.74 -1.70
CA PHE A 642 9.92 23.87 -3.08
C PHE A 642 9.31 25.11 -3.73
N VAL A 643 8.03 25.38 -3.47
CA VAL A 643 7.33 26.57 -3.97
C VAL A 643 7.94 27.84 -3.38
N GLU A 644 8.16 27.89 -2.07
CA GLU A 644 8.84 29.02 -1.41
C GLU A 644 10.23 29.27 -2.00
N PHE A 645 10.99 28.20 -2.28
CA PHE A 645 12.32 28.28 -2.83
C PHE A 645 12.32 28.86 -4.25
N ILE A 646 11.49 28.34 -5.16
CA ILE A 646 11.41 28.86 -6.54
C ILE A 646 10.86 30.29 -6.58
N GLN A 647 9.96 30.66 -5.66
CA GLN A 647 9.51 32.04 -5.48
C GLN A 647 10.65 32.97 -5.06
N SER A 648 11.56 32.49 -4.21
CA SER A 648 12.78 33.22 -3.87
C SER A 648 13.70 33.41 -5.09
N LEU A 649 13.59 32.55 -6.11
CA LEU A 649 14.30 32.66 -7.38
C LEU A 649 13.53 33.49 -8.42
N GLY A 650 12.43 34.15 -8.06
CA GLY A 650 11.65 35.00 -8.98
C GLY A 650 10.67 34.24 -9.88
N MET A 651 10.46 32.94 -9.66
CA MET A 651 9.44 32.15 -10.34
C MET A 651 8.11 32.26 -9.58
N THR A 652 6.99 32.44 -10.28
CA THR A 652 5.70 32.70 -9.61
C THR A 652 5.06 31.43 -9.05
N ASN A 653 5.26 30.29 -9.74
CA ASN A 653 4.66 29.01 -9.40
C ASN A 653 5.44 27.82 -9.99
N PHE A 654 5.00 26.61 -9.67
CA PHE A 654 5.65 25.38 -10.12
C PHE A 654 5.59 25.17 -11.65
N HIS A 655 4.56 25.71 -12.32
CA HIS A 655 4.47 25.64 -13.77
C HIS A 655 5.56 26.47 -14.46
N THR A 656 5.87 27.67 -13.93
CA THR A 656 6.98 28.48 -14.47
C THR A 656 8.34 27.80 -14.32
N PHE A 657 8.53 26.95 -13.30
CA PHE A 657 9.72 26.11 -13.17
C PHE A 657 9.78 25.04 -14.27
N GLU A 658 8.66 24.38 -14.56
CA GLU A 658 8.55 23.41 -15.67
C GLU A 658 8.83 24.05 -17.04
N GLU A 659 8.23 25.20 -17.34
CA GLU A 659 8.50 25.96 -18.57
C GLU A 659 9.98 26.30 -18.70
N ARG A 660 10.62 26.72 -17.60
CA ARG A 660 12.03 27.08 -17.55
C ARG A 660 12.96 25.89 -17.79
N MET A 661 12.59 24.71 -17.32
CA MET A 661 13.33 23.45 -17.52
C MET A 661 13.18 22.93 -18.96
N ASN A 662 12.11 23.30 -19.67
CA ASN A 662 11.84 22.89 -21.05
C ASN A 662 12.20 23.96 -22.09
N ASP A 663 12.61 25.15 -21.67
CA ASP A 663 13.05 26.22 -22.55
C ASP A 663 14.41 25.85 -23.17
N TYR A 664 14.41 25.48 -24.45
CA TYR A 664 15.63 25.13 -25.20
C TYR A 664 16.59 26.33 -25.37
N THR A 665 16.13 27.56 -25.13
CA THR A 665 16.99 28.75 -25.11
C THR A 665 17.66 28.97 -23.76
N ASN A 666 17.23 28.23 -22.72
CA ASN A 666 17.88 28.20 -21.43
C ASN A 666 19.27 27.56 -21.55
N ARG A 667 20.30 28.30 -21.11
CA ARG A 667 21.70 27.84 -21.15
C ARG A 667 21.94 26.56 -20.34
N ASN A 668 21.08 26.27 -19.36
CA ASN A 668 21.19 25.10 -18.50
C ASN A 668 20.37 23.89 -19.01
N TYR A 669 19.59 24.02 -20.09
CA TYR A 669 18.71 22.93 -20.60
C TYR A 669 19.46 21.61 -20.82
N GLU A 670 20.58 21.67 -21.56
CA GLU A 670 21.40 20.48 -21.84
C GLU A 670 22.01 19.88 -20.56
N GLN A 671 22.35 20.72 -19.58
CA GLN A 671 22.89 20.27 -18.29
C GLN A 671 21.82 19.58 -17.44
N PHE A 672 20.58 20.09 -17.43
CA PHE A 672 19.46 19.47 -16.75
C PHE A 672 19.11 18.10 -17.32
N TYR A 673 19.18 17.95 -18.65
CA TYR A 673 18.98 16.65 -19.28
C TYR A 673 20.14 15.68 -18.99
N ALA A 674 21.38 16.15 -19.10
CA ALA A 674 22.56 15.32 -18.85
C ALA A 674 22.61 14.80 -17.40
N ILE A 675 22.24 15.61 -16.41
CA ILE A 675 22.23 15.19 -15.00
C ILE A 675 21.11 14.16 -14.73
N ALA A 676 19.95 14.31 -15.34
CA ALA A 676 18.86 13.33 -15.22
C ALA A 676 19.25 11.99 -15.85
N ASP A 677 19.85 12.01 -17.04
CA ASP A 677 20.30 10.78 -17.69
C ASP A 677 21.44 10.11 -16.91
N LYS A 678 22.37 10.90 -16.37
CA LYS A 678 23.42 10.42 -15.48
C LYS A 678 22.84 9.74 -14.24
N ALA A 679 21.86 10.35 -13.57
CA ALA A 679 21.20 9.78 -12.39
C ALA A 679 20.45 8.47 -12.72
N ARG A 680 19.83 8.40 -13.91
CA ARG A 680 19.17 7.20 -14.42
C ARG A 680 20.16 6.05 -14.64
N ILE A 681 21.34 6.33 -15.19
CA ILE A 681 22.37 5.32 -15.47
C ILE A 681 23.10 4.91 -14.19
N SER A 682 23.46 5.88 -13.34
CA SER A 682 24.26 5.63 -12.15
C SER A 682 23.45 5.05 -10.99
N HIS A 683 22.12 5.21 -10.99
CA HIS A 683 21.22 4.90 -9.86
C HIS A 683 21.65 5.58 -8.54
N LYS A 684 22.44 6.64 -8.61
CA LYS A 684 22.92 7.42 -7.47
C LYS A 684 22.28 8.82 -7.49
N VAL A 685 22.40 9.52 -6.36
CA VAL A 685 22.06 10.94 -6.30
C VAL A 685 23.14 11.72 -7.03
N GLU A 686 22.75 12.45 -8.07
CA GLU A 686 23.64 13.29 -8.86
C GLU A 686 23.35 14.77 -8.57
N THR A 687 24.37 15.63 -8.68
CA THR A 687 24.25 17.05 -8.34
C THR A 687 24.72 17.96 -9.47
N LEU A 688 24.01 19.08 -9.67
CA LEU A 688 24.35 20.13 -10.63
C LEU A 688 24.23 21.50 -9.96
N ASP A 689 25.29 22.31 -10.04
CA ASP A 689 25.29 23.69 -9.56
C ASP A 689 25.04 24.65 -10.73
N PHE A 690 24.05 25.53 -10.62
CA PHE A 690 23.69 26.49 -11.67
C PHE A 690 23.30 27.86 -11.08
N MET A 691 23.36 28.90 -11.92
CA MET A 691 23.02 30.28 -11.53
C MET A 691 21.60 30.64 -11.99
N GLU A 692 20.77 31.16 -11.08
CA GLU A 692 19.44 31.70 -11.39
C GLU A 692 19.22 32.99 -10.57
N ASN A 693 18.88 34.11 -11.21
CA ASN A 693 18.64 35.42 -10.56
C ASN A 693 19.68 35.77 -9.48
N ASP A 694 20.97 35.73 -9.85
CA ASP A 694 22.16 36.00 -9.02
C ASP A 694 22.40 35.05 -7.82
N LYS A 695 21.58 34.01 -7.66
CA LYS A 695 21.76 32.95 -6.66
C LYS A 695 22.41 31.72 -7.31
N LEU A 696 23.42 31.13 -6.65
CA LEU A 696 23.84 29.76 -6.99
C LEU A 696 22.87 28.79 -6.33
N VAL A 697 22.26 27.97 -7.17
CA VAL A 697 21.35 26.91 -6.79
C VAL A 697 22.03 25.58 -7.06
N ARG A 698 21.98 24.67 -6.08
CA ARG A 698 22.35 23.26 -6.26
C ARG A 698 21.09 22.44 -6.49
N LEU A 699 21.08 21.72 -7.61
CA LEU A 699 20.11 20.72 -7.97
C LEU A 699 20.62 19.35 -7.56
N PHE A 700 19.85 18.60 -6.79
CA PHE A 700 20.07 17.18 -6.56
C PHE A 700 19.03 16.40 -7.35
N VAL A 701 19.45 15.33 -8.02
CA VAL A 701 18.58 14.49 -8.86
C VAL A 701 18.78 13.03 -8.49
N ARG A 702 17.70 12.35 -8.13
CA ARG A 702 17.67 10.90 -7.84
C ARG A 702 16.68 10.23 -8.77
N PHE A 703 17.12 9.22 -9.51
CA PHE A 703 16.23 8.37 -10.31
C PHE A 703 15.32 7.52 -9.40
N ILE A 704 14.04 7.40 -9.76
CA ILE A 704 13.04 6.62 -9.03
C ILE A 704 12.69 5.34 -9.80
N SER A 705 12.10 5.50 -10.99
CA SER A 705 11.59 4.40 -11.79
C SER A 705 11.39 4.84 -13.24
N GLN A 706 11.18 3.89 -14.16
CA GLN A 706 10.98 4.14 -15.58
C GLN A 706 9.86 3.26 -16.14
N GLU A 707 9.00 3.85 -16.97
CA GLU A 707 7.98 3.18 -17.78
C GLU A 707 8.14 3.59 -19.24
N GLY A 708 8.62 2.66 -20.07
CA GLY A 708 8.88 2.95 -21.48
C GLY A 708 9.93 4.06 -21.66
N LEU A 709 9.54 5.16 -22.29
CA LEU A 709 10.39 6.35 -22.48
C LEU A 709 10.25 7.40 -21.38
N THR A 710 9.43 7.13 -20.37
CA THR A 710 9.11 8.05 -19.28
C THR A 710 9.90 7.64 -18.03
N SER A 711 10.73 8.54 -17.50
CA SER A 711 11.51 8.31 -16.29
C SER A 711 11.11 9.28 -15.18
N ALA A 712 10.91 8.78 -13.96
CA ALA A 712 10.60 9.60 -12.80
C ALA A 712 11.85 9.88 -11.96
N PHE A 713 11.94 11.10 -11.45
CA PHE A 713 13.03 11.60 -10.63
C PHE A 713 12.53 12.35 -9.41
N LEU A 714 13.25 12.23 -8.30
CA LEU A 714 13.14 13.12 -7.16
C LEU A 714 14.20 14.20 -7.29
N VAL A 715 13.79 15.44 -7.10
CA VAL A 715 14.61 16.63 -7.24
C VAL A 715 14.60 17.45 -5.95
N ARG A 716 15.78 17.90 -5.52
CA ARG A 716 15.93 18.88 -4.42
C ARG A 716 16.66 20.12 -4.92
N LEU A 717 16.24 21.27 -4.42
CA LEU A 717 16.92 22.54 -4.66
C LEU A 717 17.49 23.11 -3.36
N GLU A 718 18.66 23.73 -3.43
CA GLU A 718 19.31 24.38 -2.29
C GLU A 718 20.03 25.66 -2.71
N ASN A 719 19.96 26.72 -1.90
CA ASN A 719 20.67 27.97 -2.14
C ASN A 719 22.07 27.90 -1.53
N VAL A 720 23.08 27.74 -2.37
CA VAL A 720 24.49 27.64 -1.93
C VAL A 720 25.08 29.03 -1.63
N SER A 721 24.40 30.10 -2.08
CA SER A 721 24.84 31.50 -1.97
C SER A 721 24.90 32.05 -0.54
N ASP A 722 24.19 31.43 0.40
CA ASP A 722 24.12 31.87 1.81
C ASP A 722 25.27 31.32 2.68
N SER A 723 26.09 30.41 2.13
CA SER A 723 27.30 29.96 2.84
C SER A 723 28.42 31.00 2.73
N ASN A 724 28.89 31.50 3.88
CA ASN A 724 29.97 32.50 3.99
C ASN A 724 31.27 32.09 3.24
N ILE A 725 31.48 30.79 3.07
CA ILE A 725 32.63 30.18 2.39
C ILE A 725 32.50 30.30 0.86
N TYR A 726 31.28 30.18 0.33
CA TYR A 726 31.02 30.23 -1.11
C TYR A 726 31.06 31.66 -1.67
N GLN A 727 30.58 32.66 -0.92
CA GLN A 727 30.62 34.07 -1.34
C GLN A 727 32.04 34.59 -1.62
N GLN A 728 33.04 34.18 -0.82
CA GLN A 728 34.44 34.56 -1.01
C GLN A 728 35.14 33.80 -2.14
N ALA A 729 34.71 32.57 -2.43
CA ALA A 729 35.25 31.77 -3.54
C ALA A 729 34.64 32.15 -4.90
N LYS A 730 33.34 32.47 -4.93
CA LYS A 730 32.54 32.69 -6.15
C LYS A 730 32.85 34.01 -6.87
N LEU A 731 33.11 35.11 -6.16
CA LEU A 731 33.52 36.39 -6.78
C LEU A 731 34.83 36.27 -7.57
N ARG A 732 35.68 35.29 -7.24
CA ARG A 732 36.93 35.00 -7.96
C ARG A 732 36.76 33.97 -9.07
N ILE A 733 35.85 33.01 -8.93
CA ILE A 733 35.67 31.87 -9.85
C ILE A 733 34.69 32.19 -11.00
N ASN A 734 33.61 32.94 -10.74
CA ASN A 734 32.58 33.19 -11.76
C ASN A 734 33.04 34.12 -12.90
N ASN A 735 34.02 34.99 -12.66
CA ASN A 735 34.65 35.77 -13.74
C ASN A 735 35.61 34.93 -14.61
N LEU A 736 36.01 33.74 -14.14
CA LEU A 736 36.93 32.85 -14.85
C LEU A 736 36.19 31.73 -15.61
N GLN A 737 35.07 31.23 -15.10
CA GLN A 737 34.32 30.12 -15.72
C GLN A 737 33.73 30.46 -17.11
N SER A 738 33.26 31.70 -17.33
CA SER A 738 32.77 32.14 -18.65
C SER A 738 33.88 32.23 -19.71
N VAL A 739 35.14 32.43 -19.28
CA VAL A 739 36.32 32.40 -20.16
C VAL A 739 36.79 30.96 -20.37
N TYR A 740 36.69 30.10 -19.35
CA TYR A 740 37.05 28.69 -19.42
C TYR A 740 36.17 27.87 -20.36
N ALA A 741 34.91 28.26 -20.57
CA ALA A 741 34.03 27.64 -21.56
C ALA A 741 34.53 27.76 -23.03
N LEU A 742 35.50 28.64 -23.32
CA LEU A 742 36.14 28.77 -24.63
C LEU A 742 37.31 27.78 -24.85
N TYR A 743 37.69 27.04 -23.82
CA TYR A 743 38.85 26.15 -23.84
C TYR A 743 38.41 24.73 -23.43
N GLU A 744 39.01 23.72 -24.07
CA GLU A 744 38.76 22.31 -23.73
C GLU A 744 39.44 21.94 -22.41
N HIS A 745 40.67 22.43 -22.20
CA HIS A 745 41.44 22.21 -20.98
C HIS A 745 42.28 23.44 -20.62
N VAL A 746 42.47 23.65 -19.31
CA VAL A 746 43.36 24.68 -18.76
C VAL A 746 44.23 24.06 -17.66
N TYR A 747 45.54 24.12 -17.84
CA TYR A 747 46.54 23.61 -16.89
C TYR A 747 47.39 24.75 -16.32
N LEU A 748 47.78 24.62 -15.06
CA LEU A 748 48.83 25.39 -14.41
C LEU A 748 50.10 24.55 -14.37
N VAL A 749 51.20 25.10 -14.86
CA VAL A 749 52.52 24.47 -14.78
C VAL A 749 53.43 25.32 -13.90
N ASP A 750 54.06 24.71 -12.90
CA ASP A 750 55.00 25.35 -11.98
C ASP A 750 56.37 24.65 -12.05
N LEU A 751 57.32 25.29 -12.74
CA LEU A 751 58.69 24.77 -12.92
C LEU A 751 59.47 24.69 -11.60
N ASN A 752 59.12 25.49 -10.58
CA ASN A 752 59.83 25.44 -9.31
C ASN A 752 59.44 24.21 -8.48
N LYS A 753 58.24 23.67 -8.72
CA LYS A 753 57.68 22.53 -8.00
C LYS A 753 57.62 21.27 -8.86
N ASP A 754 58.05 21.36 -10.12
CA ASP A 754 57.94 20.31 -11.13
C ASP A 754 56.54 19.70 -11.18
N LEU A 755 55.52 20.58 -11.22
CA LEU A 755 54.12 20.22 -11.04
C LEU A 755 53.25 20.73 -12.20
N VAL A 756 52.41 19.85 -12.74
CA VAL A 756 51.26 20.21 -13.59
C VAL A 756 49.97 20.04 -12.78
N LYS A 757 49.14 21.07 -12.74
CA LYS A 757 47.84 21.05 -12.06
C LYS A 757 46.73 21.44 -13.02
N THR A 758 45.75 20.57 -13.21
CA THR A 758 44.54 20.88 -13.97
C THR A 758 43.71 21.94 -13.24
N LEU A 759 43.43 23.05 -13.92
CA LEU A 759 42.55 24.12 -13.44
C LEU A 759 41.12 23.96 -13.99
N TYR A 760 40.94 23.45 -15.22
CA TYR A 760 39.65 23.22 -15.88
C TYR A 760 39.75 22.16 -17.01
N ALA A 761 38.68 21.39 -17.26
CA ALA A 761 38.58 20.36 -18.31
C ALA A 761 37.09 20.09 -18.69
N ASN A 762 36.76 19.94 -19.98
CA ASN A 762 35.38 19.85 -20.49
C ASN A 762 34.98 18.46 -21.08
N SER A 763 35.85 17.45 -21.05
CA SER A 763 35.55 16.09 -21.53
C SER A 763 36.33 15.00 -20.76
N HIS A 764 36.03 13.73 -21.05
CA HIS A 764 36.34 12.44 -20.38
C HIS A 764 37.81 12.11 -20.00
N PHE A 765 38.68 13.08 -19.76
CA PHE A 765 40.02 12.83 -19.24
C PHE A 765 39.99 12.51 -17.74
N GLU A 766 40.68 11.42 -17.37
CA GLU A 766 41.00 11.16 -15.97
C GLU A 766 41.75 12.35 -15.37
N LYS A 767 41.37 12.71 -14.14
CA LYS A 767 42.11 13.71 -13.36
C LYS A 767 43.56 13.22 -13.23
N LEU A 768 44.52 13.95 -13.81
CA LEU A 768 45.94 13.79 -13.49
C LEU A 768 46.09 13.84 -11.96
N GLU A 769 46.41 12.71 -11.34
CA GLU A 769 46.63 12.63 -9.89
C GLU A 769 47.81 13.53 -9.48
N GLN A 770 47.72 14.14 -8.30
CA GLN A 770 48.52 15.29 -7.88
C GLN A 770 50.01 15.01 -7.55
N SER A 771 50.68 14.02 -8.15
CA SER A 771 52.11 13.81 -7.92
C SER A 771 52.85 13.07 -9.05
N THR A 772 52.99 13.71 -10.20
CA THR A 772 53.93 13.32 -11.26
C THR A 772 54.75 14.53 -11.72
N THR A 773 56.02 14.29 -12.05
CA THR A 773 56.93 15.31 -12.59
C THR A 773 56.41 15.82 -13.93
N ILE A 774 56.77 17.05 -14.34
CA ILE A 774 56.27 17.63 -15.60
C ILE A 774 56.65 16.74 -16.79
N SER A 775 57.83 16.13 -16.77
CA SER A 775 58.26 15.19 -17.83
C SER A 775 57.34 13.97 -17.95
N ALA A 776 56.94 13.36 -16.82
CA ALA A 776 56.07 12.20 -16.83
C ALA A 776 54.67 12.53 -17.37
N VAL A 777 54.15 13.72 -17.05
CA VAL A 777 52.86 14.20 -17.59
C VAL A 777 52.95 14.42 -19.11
N LEU A 778 54.05 15.01 -19.60
CA LEU A 778 54.25 15.23 -21.03
C LEU A 778 54.41 13.90 -21.79
N ASP A 779 55.19 12.96 -21.27
CA ASP A 779 55.41 11.65 -21.90
C ASP A 779 54.13 10.80 -21.89
N GLN A 780 53.37 10.81 -20.79
CA GLN A 780 52.08 10.13 -20.73
C GLN A 780 51.07 10.75 -21.71
N PHE A 781 51.02 12.08 -21.81
CA PHE A 781 50.13 12.75 -22.75
C PHE A 781 50.51 12.47 -24.21
N ILE A 782 51.80 12.33 -24.49
CA ILE A 782 52.31 11.90 -25.80
C ILE A 782 51.84 10.48 -26.14
N GLU A 783 51.95 9.53 -25.19
CA GLU A 783 51.58 8.13 -25.40
C GLU A 783 50.08 7.91 -25.57
N GLN A 784 49.26 8.77 -24.95
CA GLN A 784 47.81 8.57 -24.89
C GLN A 784 47.05 9.39 -25.95
N GLU A 785 47.52 10.61 -26.27
CA GLU A 785 46.67 11.59 -26.93
C GLU A 785 47.26 12.26 -28.16
N VAL A 786 48.59 12.36 -28.27
CA VAL A 786 49.23 13.07 -29.37
C VAL A 786 49.37 12.15 -30.58
N TYR A 787 48.90 12.61 -31.74
CA TYR A 787 49.08 11.88 -32.99
C TYR A 787 50.59 11.62 -33.26
N PRO A 788 51.01 10.39 -33.63
CA PRO A 788 52.43 10.00 -33.67
C PRO A 788 53.36 10.96 -34.43
N ASP A 789 52.90 11.52 -35.56
CA ASP A 789 53.72 12.47 -36.36
C ASP A 789 53.88 13.86 -35.70
N ASP A 790 53.03 14.22 -34.75
CA ASP A 790 53.08 15.52 -34.04
C ASP A 790 53.85 15.43 -32.71
N ILE A 791 54.36 14.25 -32.33
CA ILE A 791 55.09 14.01 -31.07
C ILE A 791 56.34 14.89 -30.98
N GLU A 792 57.12 15.00 -32.06
CA GLU A 792 58.33 15.83 -32.07
C GLU A 792 57.98 17.33 -31.93
N ILE A 793 56.90 17.77 -32.57
CA ILE A 793 56.38 19.14 -32.47
C ILE A 793 55.93 19.43 -31.03
N TYR A 794 55.21 18.50 -30.40
CA TYR A 794 54.75 18.61 -29.02
C TYR A 794 55.93 18.65 -28.03
N ARG A 795 56.92 17.75 -28.18
CA ARG A 795 58.14 17.72 -27.34
C ARG A 795 58.95 19.00 -27.45
N ASN A 796 59.16 19.49 -28.67
CA ASN A 796 59.87 20.75 -28.88
C ASN A 796 59.08 21.94 -28.33
N PHE A 797 57.75 21.96 -28.48
CA PHE A 797 56.91 23.03 -27.93
C PHE A 797 56.94 23.05 -26.39
N PHE A 798 56.81 21.89 -25.74
CA PHE A 798 56.86 21.74 -24.28
C PHE A 798 58.26 21.44 -23.72
N ASP A 799 59.33 21.82 -24.42
CA ASP A 799 60.68 21.76 -23.84
C ASP A 799 60.82 22.78 -22.69
N MET A 800 60.78 22.24 -21.47
CA MET A 800 60.78 23.01 -20.22
C MET A 800 62.13 23.69 -19.93
N GLN A 801 63.23 23.25 -20.55
CA GLN A 801 64.54 23.89 -20.36
C GLN A 801 64.60 25.23 -21.09
N THR A 802 63.87 25.37 -22.20
CA THR A 802 63.90 26.56 -23.05
C THR A 802 62.61 27.39 -23.00
N ILE A 803 61.53 26.88 -22.38
CA ILE A 803 60.20 27.51 -22.40
C ILE A 803 60.17 28.91 -21.76
N SER A 804 60.88 29.13 -20.66
CA SER A 804 60.93 30.44 -19.99
C SER A 804 61.56 31.52 -20.87
N ARG A 805 62.71 31.20 -21.52
CA ARG A 805 63.37 32.10 -22.47
C ARG A 805 62.48 32.38 -23.68
N ARG A 806 61.85 31.34 -24.24
CA ARG A 806 60.95 31.48 -25.40
C ARG A 806 59.73 32.34 -25.10
N LEU A 807 59.19 32.28 -23.88
CA LEU A 807 58.09 33.15 -23.45
C LEU A 807 58.55 34.60 -23.21
N GLU A 808 59.76 34.80 -22.71
CA GLU A 808 60.34 36.14 -22.52
C GLU A 808 60.62 36.83 -23.87
N GLU A 809 61.11 36.10 -24.86
CA GLU A 809 61.45 36.62 -26.20
C GLU A 809 60.23 36.73 -27.14
N ALA A 810 59.10 36.10 -26.80
CA ALA A 810 57.92 36.05 -27.67
C ALA A 810 57.07 37.34 -27.63
N PRO A 811 56.49 37.77 -28.77
CA PRO A 811 55.54 38.88 -28.81
C PRO A 811 54.35 38.66 -27.85
N HIS A 812 54.05 39.66 -27.02
CA HIS A 812 53.00 39.58 -25.98
C HIS A 812 53.22 38.50 -24.90
N HIS A 813 54.45 37.98 -24.77
CA HIS A 813 54.86 36.98 -23.78
C HIS A 813 54.03 35.69 -23.84
N GLN A 814 53.67 35.24 -25.05
CA GLN A 814 52.88 34.03 -25.25
C GLN A 814 53.39 33.24 -26.45
N ILE A 815 53.30 31.92 -26.38
CA ILE A 815 53.64 31.00 -27.47
C ILE A 815 52.48 30.03 -27.71
N GLY A 816 52.35 29.53 -28.93
CA GLY A 816 51.30 28.56 -29.26
C GLY A 816 51.73 27.59 -30.36
N ALA A 817 51.08 26.42 -30.37
CA ALA A 817 51.33 25.35 -31.31
C ALA A 817 50.03 24.62 -31.65
N MET A 818 49.95 24.06 -32.86
CA MET A 818 48.85 23.20 -33.30
C MET A 818 49.31 21.75 -33.24
N VAL A 819 48.55 20.91 -32.55
CA VAL A 819 48.85 19.48 -32.39
C VAL A 819 47.56 18.71 -32.61
N ARG A 820 47.60 17.59 -33.32
CA ARG A 820 46.46 16.68 -33.45
C ARG A 820 46.33 15.83 -32.21
N LEU A 821 45.15 15.88 -31.60
CA LEU A 821 44.80 15.07 -30.44
C LEU A 821 43.74 14.03 -30.79
N HIS A 822 43.85 12.87 -30.14
CA HIS A 822 42.90 11.79 -30.25
C HIS A 822 41.50 12.26 -29.80
N LYS A 823 40.48 12.02 -30.64
CA LYS A 823 39.08 12.39 -30.37
C LYS A 823 38.27 11.15 -29.96
N ASN A 824 38.46 10.06 -30.72
CA ASN A 824 37.85 8.73 -30.56
C ASN A 824 38.83 7.68 -31.12
N ALA A 825 38.66 6.38 -30.84
CA ALA A 825 39.59 5.26 -31.15
C ALA A 825 40.15 5.15 -32.59
N SER A 826 39.64 5.93 -33.54
CA SER A 826 40.10 5.99 -34.93
C SER A 826 40.05 7.40 -35.56
N GLU A 827 39.85 8.47 -34.78
CA GLU A 827 39.74 9.84 -35.30
C GLU A 827 40.56 10.84 -34.46
N TYR A 828 41.33 11.70 -35.14
CA TYR A 828 42.12 12.78 -34.53
C TYR A 828 41.60 14.14 -34.99
N HIS A 829 41.74 15.16 -34.14
CA HIS A 829 41.34 16.53 -34.48
C HIS A 829 42.41 17.55 -34.08
N TRP A 830 42.40 18.69 -34.75
CA TRP A 830 43.38 19.75 -34.54
C TRP A 830 43.03 20.61 -33.33
N VAL A 831 43.94 20.66 -32.36
CA VAL A 831 43.82 21.47 -31.14
C VAL A 831 44.93 22.52 -31.10
N TYR A 832 44.57 23.74 -30.67
CA TYR A 832 45.53 24.81 -30.47
C TYR A 832 45.96 24.91 -29.01
N PHE A 833 47.23 24.65 -28.74
CA PHE A 833 47.87 24.88 -27.45
C PHE A 833 48.37 26.31 -27.37
N ARG A 834 48.13 26.98 -26.23
CA ARG A 834 48.68 28.30 -25.93
C ARG A 834 49.26 28.31 -24.52
N VAL A 835 50.44 28.90 -24.38
CA VAL A 835 51.16 29.04 -23.10
C VAL A 835 51.37 30.51 -22.78
N LYS A 836 51.01 30.93 -21.57
CA LYS A 836 51.18 32.30 -21.08
C LYS A 836 51.68 32.33 -19.63
N PRO A 837 52.70 33.13 -19.28
CA PRO A 837 53.22 33.23 -17.93
C PRO A 837 52.22 33.94 -17.00
N ILE A 838 52.32 33.59 -15.71
CA ILE A 838 51.62 34.32 -14.65
C ILE A 838 52.48 35.52 -14.26
N ASP A 839 51.87 36.70 -14.21
CA ASP A 839 52.56 37.94 -13.87
C ASP A 839 53.25 37.84 -12.49
N GLY A 840 54.48 38.33 -12.41
CA GLY A 840 55.30 38.26 -11.19
C GLY A 840 55.91 36.88 -10.89
N SER A 841 55.75 35.88 -11.76
CA SER A 841 56.34 34.54 -11.58
C SER A 841 57.73 34.34 -12.20
N GLN A 842 58.30 35.37 -12.83
CA GLN A 842 59.57 35.30 -13.58
C GLN A 842 59.60 34.17 -14.63
N TYR A 843 58.48 33.96 -15.35
CA TYR A 843 58.33 32.92 -16.38
C TYR A 843 58.53 31.48 -15.87
N ARG A 844 58.43 31.27 -14.55
CA ARG A 844 58.51 29.93 -13.93
C ARG A 844 57.17 29.31 -13.59
N ARG A 845 56.09 30.10 -13.66
CA ARG A 845 54.71 29.59 -13.59
C ARG A 845 53.93 30.09 -14.78
N PHE A 846 53.27 29.19 -15.49
CA PHE A 846 52.51 29.53 -16.68
C PHE A 846 51.23 28.70 -16.79
N ILE A 847 50.26 29.28 -17.48
CA ILE A 847 48.99 28.66 -17.82
C ILE A 847 49.09 28.10 -19.23
N VAL A 848 48.67 26.85 -19.40
CA VAL A 848 48.55 26.16 -20.69
C VAL A 848 47.07 25.97 -20.99
N THR A 849 46.61 26.42 -22.15
CA THR A 849 45.21 26.29 -22.57
C THR A 849 45.09 25.55 -23.89
N LEU A 850 44.08 24.69 -24.01
CA LEU A 850 43.72 23.96 -25.22
C LEU A 850 42.39 24.48 -25.75
N ALA A 851 42.29 24.76 -27.05
CA ALA A 851 41.03 25.18 -27.68
C ALA A 851 40.76 24.37 -28.95
N ASN A 852 39.50 23.93 -29.12
CA ASN A 852 39.02 23.25 -30.33
C ASN A 852 38.91 24.25 -31.49
N THR A 853 39.09 23.76 -32.72
CA THR A 853 39.08 24.57 -33.93
C THR A 853 37.69 24.83 -34.51
N THR A 854 36.61 24.23 -33.94
CA THR A 854 35.23 24.40 -34.43
C THR A 854 34.50 25.65 -33.92
N THR A 855 35.05 26.40 -32.96
CA THR A 855 34.41 27.58 -32.35
C THR A 855 34.97 28.94 -32.78
N VAL A 856 35.86 28.99 -33.78
CA VAL A 856 36.33 30.25 -34.40
C VAL A 856 36.28 30.15 -35.92
N ASP A 857 35.24 30.72 -36.50
CA ASP A 857 35.05 30.81 -37.94
C ASP A 857 36.01 31.85 -38.58
N THR A 858 36.41 31.58 -39.82
CA THR A 858 36.94 32.50 -40.85
C THR A 858 38.41 32.96 -40.98
N ASP A 859 39.37 32.73 -40.07
CA ASP A 859 40.77 33.23 -40.32
C ASP A 859 41.79 32.18 -40.82
N ARG A 860 41.48 30.87 -40.77
CA ARG A 860 42.36 29.81 -41.35
C ARG A 860 41.96 29.36 -42.76
N PHE A 861 40.89 29.95 -43.27
CA PHE A 861 40.51 30.00 -44.69
C PHE A 861 41.65 30.57 -45.58
N ILE A 862 42.71 31.18 -45.01
CA ILE A 862 43.80 31.81 -45.79
C ILE A 862 45.07 30.94 -45.93
N ARG A 863 45.33 29.94 -45.07
CA ARG A 863 46.63 29.20 -45.11
C ARG A 863 46.59 27.82 -45.77
N ILE A 864 45.41 27.23 -45.94
CA ILE A 864 45.24 25.86 -46.48
C ILE A 864 45.43 25.81 -48.01
N ILE A 865 45.38 26.95 -48.72
CA ILE A 865 45.46 26.96 -50.20
C ILE A 865 46.85 27.34 -50.75
N TYR A 866 47.77 27.95 -49.98
CA TYR A 866 48.86 28.71 -50.62
C TYR A 866 50.24 28.04 -50.82
N PRO A 867 50.70 27.00 -50.07
CA PRO A 867 51.99 26.35 -50.43
C PRO A 867 51.87 25.03 -51.20
N SER A 868 50.72 24.34 -51.17
CA SER A 868 50.57 22.99 -51.76
C SER A 868 50.49 22.97 -53.30
N LEU A 869 50.67 24.12 -53.96
CA LEU A 869 50.81 24.23 -55.43
C LEU A 869 52.23 24.58 -55.88
N THR A 870 53.21 24.60 -54.98
CA THR A 870 54.59 24.88 -55.38
C THR A 870 55.58 23.93 -54.72
N GLN A 871 56.07 23.02 -55.57
CA GLN A 871 57.41 22.44 -55.59
C GLN A 871 57.74 21.33 -54.58
N GLN A 872 57.82 20.13 -55.16
CA GLN A 872 58.95 19.19 -55.09
C GLN A 872 59.55 18.90 -53.70
N GLU A 873 59.15 17.77 -53.11
CA GLU A 873 59.97 16.56 -52.91
C GLU A 873 59.43 15.70 -51.74
N ALA A 874 59.59 14.38 -51.91
CA ALA A 874 59.48 13.31 -50.91
C ALA A 874 58.10 13.04 -50.26
N ILE A 875 57.30 12.22 -50.94
CA ILE A 875 56.28 11.38 -50.31
C ILE A 875 57.02 10.24 -49.60
N SER A 876 57.18 10.32 -48.27
CA SER A 876 57.62 9.18 -47.45
C SER A 876 56.41 8.50 -46.80
N SER A 877 55.94 7.43 -47.45
CA SER A 877 55.49 6.17 -46.85
C SER A 877 55.24 6.12 -45.33
N TYR A 878 54.01 6.45 -44.88
CA TYR A 878 53.45 5.90 -43.62
C TYR A 878 51.90 5.77 -43.62
N SER A 879 51.16 6.53 -44.43
CA SER A 879 49.68 6.44 -44.45
C SER A 879 49.11 5.16 -45.06
N LEU A 880 49.93 4.34 -45.73
CA LEU A 880 49.50 3.09 -46.38
C LEU A 880 49.76 1.84 -45.50
N PHE A 881 50.71 1.91 -44.57
CA PHE A 881 51.10 0.76 -43.72
C PHE A 881 50.19 0.57 -42.50
N ASP A 882 49.64 1.64 -41.93
CA ASP A 882 48.68 1.54 -40.82
C ASP A 882 47.37 0.86 -41.22
N ALA A 883 46.92 1.02 -42.47
CA ALA A 883 45.74 0.33 -42.99
C ALA A 883 45.94 -1.20 -43.15
N VAL A 884 47.20 -1.64 -43.29
CA VAL A 884 47.56 -3.06 -43.45
C VAL A 884 47.67 -3.76 -42.09
N TYR A 885 48.17 -3.06 -41.06
CA TYR A 885 48.33 -3.64 -39.72
C TYR A 885 46.98 -3.91 -39.02
N HIS A 886 45.97 -3.07 -39.25
CA HIS A 886 44.63 -3.19 -38.64
C HIS A 886 43.59 -3.93 -39.51
N SER A 887 44.04 -4.79 -40.43
CA SER A 887 43.16 -5.55 -41.32
C SER A 887 42.56 -6.80 -40.67
N HIS A 888 41.34 -7.20 -41.07
CA HIS A 888 40.68 -8.46 -40.65
C HIS A 888 41.25 -9.71 -41.36
N PHE A 889 42.16 -9.54 -42.31
CA PHE A 889 42.82 -10.63 -43.04
C PHE A 889 44.09 -11.09 -42.31
N GLY A 890 44.47 -12.37 -42.42
CA GLY A 890 45.78 -12.85 -41.97
C GLY A 890 46.85 -12.44 -42.99
N ILE A 891 47.53 -11.32 -42.76
CA ILE A 891 48.50 -10.72 -43.70
C ILE A 891 49.93 -11.14 -43.36
N PHE A 892 50.72 -11.43 -44.39
CA PHE A 892 52.13 -11.77 -44.28
C PHE A 892 52.95 -11.16 -45.43
N TRP A 893 54.22 -10.87 -45.18
CA TRP A 893 55.16 -10.49 -46.23
C TRP A 893 56.49 -11.21 -46.09
N LYS A 894 57.09 -11.54 -47.23
CA LYS A 894 58.32 -12.33 -47.33
C LYS A 894 59.36 -11.65 -48.21
N ASP A 895 60.63 -11.95 -47.96
CA ASP A 895 61.75 -11.48 -48.78
C ASP A 895 61.87 -12.27 -50.11
N LYS A 896 62.83 -11.89 -50.96
CA LYS A 896 63.14 -12.60 -52.23
C LYS A 896 63.49 -14.10 -52.05
N LYS A 897 63.80 -14.54 -50.83
CA LYS A 897 64.14 -15.93 -50.51
C LYS A 897 62.95 -16.69 -49.89
N ARG A 898 61.73 -16.12 -49.95
CA ARG A 898 60.49 -16.67 -49.37
C ARG A 898 60.52 -16.77 -47.84
N ARG A 899 61.39 -15.99 -47.18
CA ARG A 899 61.45 -15.97 -45.71
C ARG A 899 60.51 -14.91 -45.18
N PHE A 900 59.73 -15.23 -44.15
CA PHE A 900 58.85 -14.26 -43.49
C PHE A 900 59.66 -13.07 -42.94
N VAL A 901 59.29 -11.87 -43.37
CA VAL A 901 59.82 -10.59 -42.87
C VAL A 901 58.85 -9.94 -41.90
N GLY A 902 57.56 -10.30 -41.99
CA GLY A 902 56.59 -9.99 -40.95
C GLY A 902 55.19 -10.48 -41.28
N VAL A 903 54.34 -10.41 -40.25
CA VAL A 903 52.95 -10.85 -40.24
C VAL A 903 52.14 -9.94 -39.33
N ASN A 904 50.84 -9.80 -39.57
CA ASN A 904 49.95 -9.01 -38.70
C ASN A 904 49.39 -9.84 -37.53
N ASP A 905 48.73 -9.18 -36.58
CA ASP A 905 48.21 -9.84 -35.36
C ASP A 905 47.14 -10.90 -35.65
N VAL A 906 46.34 -10.73 -36.71
CA VAL A 906 45.37 -11.74 -37.15
C VAL A 906 46.07 -13.02 -37.58
N PHE A 907 47.16 -12.92 -38.35
CA PHE A 907 47.98 -14.06 -38.74
C PHE A 907 48.57 -14.76 -37.50
N LYS A 908 49.14 -14.01 -36.55
CA LYS A 908 49.73 -14.56 -35.31
C LYS A 908 48.68 -15.28 -34.47
N LYS A 909 47.51 -14.67 -34.27
CA LYS A 909 46.40 -15.25 -33.51
C LYS A 909 45.87 -16.53 -34.16
N TYR A 910 45.73 -16.54 -35.49
CA TYR A 910 45.22 -17.69 -36.23
C TYR A 910 46.10 -18.94 -36.10
N TYR A 911 47.42 -18.76 -36.21
CA TYR A 911 48.41 -19.84 -36.08
C TYR A 911 48.94 -20.01 -34.64
N GLN A 912 48.32 -19.33 -33.66
CA GLN A 912 48.70 -19.33 -32.23
C GLN A 912 50.19 -19.03 -31.96
N ILE A 913 50.78 -18.15 -32.77
CA ILE A 913 52.19 -17.76 -32.68
C ILE A 913 52.36 -16.87 -31.44
N GLN A 914 53.17 -17.33 -30.49
CA GLN A 914 53.39 -16.63 -29.21
C GLN A 914 54.48 -15.55 -29.29
N SER A 915 55.39 -15.67 -30.27
CA SER A 915 56.47 -14.70 -30.48
C SER A 915 56.94 -14.66 -31.93
N ASP A 916 57.39 -13.49 -32.37
CA ASP A 916 57.80 -13.27 -33.77
C ASP A 916 59.02 -14.12 -34.17
N ASP A 917 59.86 -14.49 -33.21
CA ASP A 917 61.00 -15.42 -33.40
C ASP A 917 60.58 -16.81 -33.90
N GLN A 918 59.30 -17.19 -33.72
CA GLN A 918 58.79 -18.47 -34.22
C GLN A 918 58.58 -18.47 -35.74
N ILE A 919 58.47 -17.30 -36.38
CA ILE A 919 58.14 -17.14 -37.79
C ILE A 919 59.18 -16.33 -38.59
N LEU A 920 59.71 -15.26 -38.01
CA LEU A 920 60.61 -14.35 -38.73
C LEU A 920 61.87 -15.08 -39.22
N GLY A 921 62.20 -14.87 -40.49
CA GLY A 921 63.37 -15.47 -41.14
C GLY A 921 63.21 -16.92 -41.62
N LYS A 922 62.08 -17.58 -41.34
CA LYS A 922 61.77 -18.96 -41.77
C LYS A 922 60.98 -18.99 -43.07
N THR A 923 61.02 -20.09 -43.82
CA THR A 923 60.09 -20.36 -44.94
C THR A 923 58.90 -21.19 -44.47
N ASP A 924 57.86 -21.38 -45.30
CA ASP A 924 56.71 -22.22 -44.90
C ASP A 924 57.11 -23.68 -44.64
N GLU A 925 58.14 -24.17 -45.34
CA GLU A 925 58.68 -25.52 -45.17
C GLU A 925 59.42 -25.69 -43.83
N ASP A 926 60.12 -24.64 -43.36
CA ASP A 926 60.78 -24.62 -42.04
C ASP A 926 59.75 -24.65 -40.89
N ILE A 927 58.56 -24.11 -41.16
CA ILE A 927 57.46 -23.99 -40.19
C ILE A 927 56.57 -25.24 -40.19
N GLY A 928 56.37 -25.88 -41.35
CA GLY A 928 55.69 -27.17 -41.45
C GLY A 928 54.16 -27.12 -41.38
N TRP A 929 53.53 -25.98 -41.62
CA TRP A 929 52.06 -25.85 -41.53
C TRP A 929 51.30 -26.39 -42.75
N HIS A 930 51.95 -26.65 -43.88
CA HIS A 930 51.26 -27.16 -45.07
C HIS A 930 51.44 -28.66 -45.20
N ILE A 931 50.34 -29.40 -45.37
CA ILE A 931 50.35 -30.86 -45.60
C ILE A 931 51.02 -31.19 -46.95
N ASN A 932 50.85 -30.31 -47.94
CA ASN A 932 51.56 -30.35 -49.22
C ASN A 932 52.05 -28.93 -49.56
N PRO A 933 53.34 -28.61 -49.36
CA PRO A 933 53.87 -27.25 -49.55
C PRO A 933 54.12 -26.89 -51.03
N ASP A 934 54.23 -27.86 -51.93
CA ASP A 934 54.66 -27.65 -53.32
C ASP A 934 53.81 -26.61 -54.09
N PRO A 935 52.45 -26.65 -54.04
CA PRO A 935 51.63 -25.66 -54.75
C PRO A 935 51.83 -24.22 -54.23
N PHE A 936 52.03 -24.05 -52.91
CA PHE A 936 52.22 -22.73 -52.32
C PHE A 936 53.59 -22.14 -52.68
N LYS A 937 54.60 -23.00 -52.78
CA LYS A 937 55.95 -22.63 -53.21
C LYS A 937 55.96 -22.21 -54.69
N GLU A 938 55.32 -22.98 -55.56
CA GLU A 938 55.20 -22.63 -56.99
C GLU A 938 54.50 -21.27 -57.19
N ASP A 939 53.43 -21.00 -56.43
CA ASP A 939 52.75 -19.71 -56.46
C ASP A 939 53.66 -18.55 -56.01
N GLU A 940 54.47 -18.74 -54.96
CA GLU A 940 55.41 -17.72 -54.49
C GLU A 940 56.56 -17.47 -55.46
N GLU A 941 57.07 -18.52 -56.10
CA GLU A 941 58.09 -18.40 -57.14
C GLU A 941 57.56 -17.65 -58.37
N ARG A 942 56.31 -17.89 -58.77
CA ARG A 942 55.65 -17.12 -59.84
C ARG A 942 55.50 -15.65 -59.49
N VAL A 943 55.15 -15.33 -58.23
CA VAL A 943 55.07 -13.95 -57.74
C VAL A 943 56.44 -13.28 -57.77
N LEU A 944 57.47 -13.94 -57.24
CA LEU A 944 58.81 -13.34 -57.07
C LEU A 944 59.64 -13.28 -58.36
N GLN A 945 59.48 -14.24 -59.27
CA GLN A 945 60.27 -14.32 -60.51
C GLN A 945 59.58 -13.66 -61.70
N LYS A 946 58.24 -13.76 -61.79
CA LYS A 946 57.47 -13.28 -62.94
C LYS A 946 56.62 -12.05 -62.63
N GLY A 947 56.56 -11.61 -61.36
CA GLY A 947 55.72 -10.49 -60.93
C GLY A 947 54.23 -10.79 -61.03
N GLU A 948 53.83 -12.06 -61.09
CA GLU A 948 52.42 -12.46 -61.21
C GLU A 948 51.67 -12.19 -59.90
N VAL A 949 50.42 -11.73 -60.00
CA VAL A 949 49.52 -11.59 -58.85
C VAL A 949 48.62 -12.83 -58.77
N ILE A 950 48.74 -13.57 -57.68
CA ILE A 950 47.95 -14.76 -57.39
C ILE A 950 46.77 -14.37 -56.50
N ARG A 951 45.56 -14.84 -56.82
CA ARG A 951 44.34 -14.45 -56.09
C ARG A 951 43.48 -15.67 -55.77
N ASN A 952 42.98 -15.70 -54.54
CA ASN A 952 41.95 -16.61 -54.05
C ASN A 952 42.22 -18.10 -54.33
N ILE A 953 43.48 -18.53 -54.14
CA ILE A 953 43.83 -19.94 -54.29
C ILE A 953 43.47 -20.68 -53.01
N PRO A 954 42.60 -21.70 -53.06
CA PRO A 954 42.28 -22.52 -51.91
C PRO A 954 43.47 -23.41 -51.54
N GLY A 955 43.65 -23.64 -50.25
CA GLY A 955 44.72 -24.46 -49.71
C GLY A 955 44.40 -24.97 -48.32
N LYS A 956 45.26 -25.84 -47.78
CA LYS A 956 45.05 -26.45 -46.45
C LYS A 956 46.27 -26.23 -45.58
N CYS A 957 46.05 -25.77 -44.35
CA CYS A 957 47.09 -25.63 -43.33
C CYS A 957 46.75 -26.44 -42.07
N LEU A 958 47.78 -26.76 -41.29
CA LEU A 958 47.70 -27.48 -40.03
C LEU A 958 47.86 -26.47 -38.89
N CYS A 959 46.81 -26.29 -38.11
CA CYS A 959 46.79 -25.41 -36.94
C CYS A 959 46.43 -26.24 -35.70
N ASP A 960 47.34 -26.34 -34.72
CA ASP A 960 47.12 -27.07 -33.44
C ASP A 960 46.65 -28.53 -33.59
N GLY A 961 47.18 -29.23 -34.60
CA GLY A 961 46.82 -30.62 -34.90
C GLY A 961 45.56 -30.81 -35.74
N GLU A 962 44.85 -29.73 -36.09
CA GLU A 962 43.68 -29.75 -36.98
C GLU A 962 44.00 -29.22 -38.38
N ILE A 963 43.44 -29.87 -39.40
CA ILE A 963 43.55 -29.42 -40.79
C ILE A 963 42.47 -28.36 -41.04
N LYS A 964 42.88 -27.14 -41.39
CA LYS A 964 42.00 -26.02 -41.74
C LYS A 964 42.10 -25.68 -43.21
N ASP A 965 40.98 -25.34 -43.82
CA ASP A 965 40.91 -24.86 -45.20
C ASP A 965 41.10 -23.34 -45.21
N ILE A 966 41.96 -22.82 -46.09
CA ILE A 966 42.23 -21.39 -46.26
C ILE A 966 42.10 -20.98 -47.72
N VAL A 967 41.82 -19.71 -47.98
CA VAL A 967 41.94 -19.11 -49.31
C VAL A 967 43.00 -18.01 -49.25
N ALA A 968 44.03 -18.13 -50.08
CA ALA A 968 45.21 -17.26 -50.05
C ALA A 968 45.41 -16.48 -51.36
N SER A 969 45.89 -15.23 -51.23
CA SER A 969 46.26 -14.34 -52.33
C SER A 969 47.67 -13.80 -52.09
N LYS A 970 48.44 -13.57 -53.16
CA LYS A 970 49.85 -13.13 -53.11
C LYS A 970 50.15 -12.13 -54.24
N ALA A 971 50.90 -11.07 -53.95
CA ALA A 971 51.31 -10.05 -54.90
C ALA A 971 52.79 -9.66 -54.69
N PRO A 972 53.53 -9.25 -55.74
CA PRO A 972 54.91 -8.81 -55.60
C PRO A 972 55.00 -7.42 -54.95
N LEU A 973 56.00 -7.21 -54.11
CA LEU A 973 56.38 -5.91 -53.56
C LEU A 973 57.53 -5.32 -54.37
N TYR A 974 57.43 -4.05 -54.76
CA TYR A 974 58.45 -3.35 -55.54
C TYR A 974 59.15 -2.26 -54.72
N ASN A 975 60.44 -2.03 -54.95
CA ASN A 975 61.13 -0.83 -54.44
C ASN A 975 60.90 0.38 -55.36
N GLU A 976 61.43 1.54 -54.95
CA GLU A 976 61.37 2.80 -55.72
C GLU A 976 62.03 2.71 -57.11
N GLN A 977 62.88 1.69 -57.34
CA GLN A 977 63.54 1.42 -58.61
C GLN A 977 62.76 0.44 -59.51
N GLY A 978 61.56 -0.01 -59.09
CA GLY A 978 60.70 -0.92 -59.86
C GLY A 978 61.14 -2.38 -59.83
N GLU A 979 62.03 -2.77 -58.92
CA GLU A 979 62.50 -4.14 -58.76
C GLU A 979 61.66 -4.87 -57.70
N ILE A 980 61.30 -6.14 -57.96
CA ILE A 980 60.62 -6.98 -56.96
C ILE A 980 61.57 -7.19 -55.79
N VAL A 981 61.19 -6.76 -54.59
CA VAL A 981 61.93 -6.89 -53.32
C VAL A 981 61.40 -7.97 -52.38
N GLY A 982 60.19 -8.47 -52.64
CA GLY A 982 59.54 -9.49 -51.84
C GLY A 982 58.13 -9.77 -52.33
N LEU A 983 57.32 -10.42 -51.51
CA LEU A 983 55.90 -10.62 -51.75
C LEU A 983 55.08 -10.22 -50.53
N LEU A 984 53.85 -9.77 -50.78
CA LEU A 984 52.80 -9.55 -49.79
C LEU A 984 51.69 -10.55 -50.07
N GLY A 985 51.28 -11.30 -49.06
CA GLY A 985 50.17 -12.21 -49.14
C GLY A 985 49.18 -12.01 -48.02
N TYR A 986 47.96 -12.46 -48.25
CA TYR A 986 46.95 -12.57 -47.20
C TYR A 986 46.18 -13.87 -47.36
N PHE A 987 45.61 -14.36 -46.27
CA PHE A 987 44.68 -15.47 -46.28
C PHE A 987 43.42 -15.15 -45.48
N VAL A 988 42.36 -15.86 -45.82
CA VAL A 988 41.12 -15.98 -45.05
C VAL A 988 40.91 -17.44 -44.67
N ASP A 989 40.33 -17.69 -43.50
CA ASP A 989 39.82 -19.02 -43.15
C ASP A 989 38.66 -19.36 -44.09
N ALA A 990 38.79 -20.44 -44.85
CA ALA A 990 37.74 -20.95 -45.72
C ALA A 990 36.77 -21.90 -44.97
N GLY A 991 37.11 -22.26 -43.74
CA GLY A 991 36.30 -23.04 -42.80
C GLY A 991 35.04 -22.31 -42.31
N GLU A 992 34.91 -21.00 -42.56
CA GLU A 992 33.67 -20.25 -42.30
C GLU A 992 32.47 -20.79 -43.09
N GLU A 993 32.64 -21.56 -44.17
CA GLU A 993 31.49 -22.15 -44.88
C GLU A 993 30.93 -23.40 -44.16
N SER A 994 31.78 -24.13 -43.43
CA SER A 994 31.36 -25.25 -42.56
C SER A 994 30.89 -24.75 -41.20
N GLU A 995 31.50 -23.69 -40.66
CA GLU A 995 31.05 -23.03 -39.43
C GLU A 995 29.79 -22.18 -39.66
N MET A 996 29.60 -21.55 -40.82
CA MET A 996 28.31 -20.99 -41.24
C MET A 996 27.30 -22.11 -41.47
N ARG A 997 27.61 -23.23 -42.10
CA ARG A 997 26.65 -24.34 -42.22
C ARG A 997 26.31 -24.95 -40.87
N SER A 998 27.27 -25.06 -39.95
CA SER A 998 27.11 -25.55 -38.58
C SER A 998 26.34 -24.55 -37.71
N ASN A 999 26.65 -23.26 -37.79
CA ASN A 999 25.94 -22.17 -37.13
C ASN A 999 24.57 -21.93 -37.76
N LEU A 1000 24.38 -22.08 -39.07
CA LEU A 1000 23.06 -22.07 -39.74
C LEU A 1000 22.26 -23.32 -39.35
N LYS A 1001 22.90 -24.48 -39.18
CA LYS A 1001 22.26 -25.67 -38.57
C LYS A 1001 21.90 -25.41 -37.11
N ARG A 1002 22.77 -24.76 -36.34
CA ARG A 1002 22.55 -24.49 -34.92
C ARG A 1002 21.47 -23.43 -34.73
N LEU A 1003 21.48 -22.37 -35.52
CA LEU A 1003 20.47 -21.30 -35.57
C LEU A 1003 19.14 -21.80 -36.17
N SER A 1004 19.14 -22.80 -37.04
CA SER A 1004 17.90 -23.40 -37.56
C SER A 1004 17.28 -24.45 -36.63
N LEU A 1005 18.07 -25.04 -35.73
CA LEU A 1005 17.62 -26.04 -34.76
C LEU A 1005 17.44 -25.49 -33.34
N GLN A 1006 17.87 -24.25 -33.07
CA GLN A 1006 17.70 -23.57 -31.77
C GLN A 1006 16.65 -22.46 -31.84
N ASP A 1007 16.05 -22.19 -30.69
CA ASP A 1007 15.18 -21.05 -30.47
C ASP A 1007 16.02 -19.78 -30.23
N GLY A 1008 15.69 -18.70 -30.95
CA GLY A 1008 16.51 -17.48 -30.98
C GLY A 1008 16.51 -16.66 -29.68
N VAL A 1009 15.61 -16.96 -28.74
CA VAL A 1009 15.48 -16.24 -27.46
C VAL A 1009 16.09 -17.03 -26.31
N THR A 1010 15.78 -18.32 -26.25
CA THR A 1010 16.11 -19.25 -25.16
C THR A 1010 17.42 -20.01 -25.39
N GLU A 1011 17.89 -20.08 -26.65
CA GLU A 1011 19.08 -20.83 -27.09
C GLU A 1011 19.00 -22.34 -26.79
N VAL A 1012 17.80 -22.87 -26.49
CA VAL A 1012 17.53 -24.32 -26.46
C VAL A 1012 17.03 -24.80 -27.81
N LEU A 1013 16.77 -26.09 -27.98
CA LEU A 1013 16.26 -26.61 -29.25
C LEU A 1013 14.89 -26.00 -29.58
N ASN A 1014 14.64 -25.67 -30.85
CA ASN A 1014 13.29 -25.37 -31.33
C ASN A 1014 12.56 -26.67 -31.75
N GLU A 1015 11.33 -26.59 -32.26
CA GLU A 1015 10.57 -27.78 -32.66
C GLU A 1015 11.29 -28.64 -33.72
N VAL A 1016 12.03 -28.03 -34.66
CA VAL A 1016 12.80 -28.76 -35.68
C VAL A 1016 13.99 -29.47 -35.03
N GLY A 1017 14.69 -28.80 -34.11
CA GLY A 1017 15.75 -29.37 -33.28
C GLY A 1017 15.27 -30.56 -32.44
N LEU A 1018 14.11 -30.43 -31.81
CA LEU A 1018 13.47 -31.48 -31.02
C LEU A 1018 13.18 -32.72 -31.86
N GLN A 1019 12.59 -32.56 -33.05
CA GLN A 1019 12.28 -33.67 -33.95
C GLN A 1019 13.54 -34.41 -34.39
N SER A 1020 14.61 -33.67 -34.74
CA SER A 1020 15.89 -34.26 -35.11
C SER A 1020 16.47 -35.12 -33.99
N CYS A 1021 16.41 -34.65 -32.74
CA CYS A 1021 16.96 -35.38 -31.60
C CYS A 1021 16.12 -36.60 -31.20
N LEU A 1022 14.79 -36.53 -31.35
CA LEU A 1022 13.90 -37.65 -31.04
C LEU A 1022 14.19 -38.88 -31.92
N VAL A 1023 14.64 -38.68 -33.16
CA VAL A 1023 15.09 -39.77 -34.04
C VAL A 1023 16.31 -40.49 -33.44
N ASP A 1024 17.29 -39.75 -32.92
CA ASP A 1024 18.49 -40.34 -32.29
C ASP A 1024 18.16 -41.17 -31.02
N TYR A 1025 17.17 -40.70 -30.24
CA TYR A 1025 16.66 -41.43 -29.08
C TYR A 1025 15.91 -42.71 -29.49
N GLN A 1026 15.08 -42.62 -30.53
CA GLN A 1026 14.37 -43.78 -31.09
C GLN A 1026 15.34 -44.81 -31.64
N ASP A 1027 16.38 -44.39 -32.35
CA ASP A 1027 17.45 -45.28 -32.82
C ASP A 1027 18.17 -45.95 -31.65
N SER A 1028 18.48 -45.20 -30.60
CA SER A 1028 19.10 -45.75 -29.38
C SER A 1028 18.21 -46.81 -28.70
N TYR A 1029 16.90 -46.61 -28.67
CA TYR A 1029 15.96 -47.63 -28.20
C TYR A 1029 15.94 -48.88 -29.09
N ASN A 1030 15.83 -48.68 -30.41
CA ASN A 1030 15.73 -49.78 -31.37
C ASN A 1030 17.00 -50.64 -31.43
N TYR A 1031 18.18 -50.03 -31.38
CA TYR A 1031 19.46 -50.73 -31.53
C TYR A 1031 20.12 -51.13 -30.22
N ARG A 1032 19.90 -50.38 -29.13
CA ARG A 1032 20.58 -50.61 -27.83
C ARG A 1032 19.62 -50.95 -26.69
N HIS A 1033 18.32 -50.97 -26.95
CA HIS A 1033 17.28 -51.19 -25.93
C HIS A 1033 17.37 -50.20 -24.76
N LEU A 1034 17.85 -48.99 -25.03
CA LEU A 1034 17.90 -47.89 -24.08
C LEU A 1034 16.65 -47.04 -24.23
N ASP A 1035 15.70 -47.20 -23.30
CA ASP A 1035 14.46 -46.43 -23.27
C ASP A 1035 14.68 -44.95 -22.92
N PHE A 1036 13.69 -44.14 -23.25
CA PHE A 1036 13.71 -42.71 -22.99
C PHE A 1036 12.32 -42.19 -22.66
N GLY A 1037 12.32 -41.12 -21.88
CA GLY A 1037 11.15 -40.41 -21.43
C GLY A 1037 11.09 -39.01 -22.01
N MET A 1038 9.88 -38.50 -22.12
CA MET A 1038 9.64 -37.10 -22.45
C MET A 1038 8.79 -36.45 -21.35
N ILE A 1039 9.18 -35.25 -20.94
CA ILE A 1039 8.47 -34.40 -19.98
C ILE A 1039 8.02 -33.14 -20.74
N LEU A 1040 6.74 -32.83 -20.68
CA LEU A 1040 6.15 -31.61 -21.21
C LEU A 1040 5.85 -30.67 -20.05
N ILE A 1041 6.39 -29.46 -20.09
CA ILE A 1041 6.12 -28.38 -19.14
C ILE A 1041 5.27 -27.33 -19.86
N SER A 1042 4.13 -26.96 -19.31
CA SER A 1042 3.27 -25.89 -19.83
C SER A 1042 3.19 -24.72 -18.86
N LEU A 1043 3.22 -23.50 -19.39
CA LEU A 1043 3.18 -22.22 -18.69
C LEU A 1043 1.80 -21.56 -18.89
N HIS A 1044 0.83 -21.82 -18.02
CA HIS A 1044 -0.59 -21.56 -18.30
C HIS A 1044 -0.92 -20.08 -18.54
N ASN A 1045 -0.32 -19.19 -17.76
CA ASN A 1045 -0.60 -17.76 -17.80
C ASN A 1045 0.43 -16.94 -18.60
N PHE A 1046 1.33 -17.60 -19.34
CA PHE A 1046 2.44 -16.94 -20.03
C PHE A 1046 1.98 -15.97 -21.12
N THR A 1047 1.03 -16.37 -21.97
CA THR A 1047 0.48 -15.51 -23.03
C THR A 1047 -0.14 -14.23 -22.48
N HIS A 1048 -0.79 -14.29 -21.32
CA HIS A 1048 -1.34 -13.11 -20.66
C HIS A 1048 -0.24 -12.18 -20.15
N ILE A 1049 0.81 -12.73 -19.53
CA ILE A 1049 1.99 -11.96 -19.10
C ILE A 1049 2.64 -11.26 -20.30
N SER A 1050 2.84 -11.98 -21.42
CA SER A 1050 3.38 -11.41 -22.65
C SER A 1050 2.53 -10.23 -23.15
N HIS A 1051 1.20 -10.40 -23.22
CA HIS A 1051 0.29 -9.35 -23.68
C HIS A 1051 0.41 -8.04 -22.88
N TYR A 1052 0.54 -8.10 -21.55
CA TYR A 1052 0.58 -6.90 -20.70
C TYR A 1052 1.95 -6.21 -20.65
N PHE A 1053 3.06 -6.96 -20.75
CA PHE A 1053 4.42 -6.40 -20.58
C PHE A 1053 5.20 -6.24 -21.89
N GLY A 1054 4.82 -6.97 -22.94
CA GLY A 1054 5.39 -6.93 -24.29
C GLY A 1054 6.67 -7.75 -24.48
N ASP A 1055 7.12 -7.86 -25.73
CA ASP A 1055 8.15 -8.79 -26.20
C ASP A 1055 9.48 -8.70 -25.45
N LYS A 1056 9.90 -7.50 -25.04
CA LYS A 1056 11.17 -7.32 -24.31
C LYS A 1056 11.13 -8.02 -22.95
N PHE A 1057 10.01 -7.93 -22.25
CA PHE A 1057 9.81 -8.56 -20.97
C PHE A 1057 9.65 -10.07 -21.13
N GLU A 1058 8.86 -10.48 -22.13
CA GLU A 1058 8.67 -11.88 -22.52
C GLU A 1058 10.01 -12.57 -22.76
N ASN A 1059 10.88 -11.99 -23.57
CA ASN A 1059 12.20 -12.54 -23.88
C ASN A 1059 13.08 -12.68 -22.63
N ALA A 1060 13.02 -11.71 -21.71
CA ALA A 1060 13.73 -11.78 -20.44
C ALA A 1060 13.20 -12.90 -19.54
N LEU A 1061 11.87 -13.08 -19.51
CA LEU A 1061 11.21 -14.13 -18.75
C LEU A 1061 11.54 -15.53 -19.31
N LEU A 1062 11.45 -15.73 -20.63
CA LEU A 1062 11.81 -16.99 -21.29
C LEU A 1062 13.26 -17.40 -21.01
N ARG A 1063 14.20 -16.44 -21.04
CA ARG A 1063 15.60 -16.70 -20.68
C ARG A 1063 15.73 -17.15 -19.22
N LYS A 1064 15.02 -16.49 -18.30
CA LYS A 1064 15.03 -16.84 -16.87
C LYS A 1064 14.44 -18.23 -16.63
N ILE A 1065 13.29 -18.55 -17.24
CA ILE A 1065 12.66 -19.87 -17.20
C ILE A 1065 13.63 -20.94 -17.73
N THR A 1066 14.24 -20.67 -18.88
CA THR A 1066 15.20 -21.58 -19.51
C THR A 1066 16.42 -21.84 -18.64
N GLN A 1067 16.97 -20.81 -17.98
CA GLN A 1067 18.08 -20.95 -17.03
C GLN A 1067 17.69 -21.86 -15.85
N ILE A 1068 16.46 -21.72 -15.33
CA ILE A 1068 15.96 -22.57 -14.25
C ILE A 1068 15.86 -24.03 -14.73
N ILE A 1069 15.24 -24.28 -15.88
CA ILE A 1069 15.12 -25.63 -16.45
C ILE A 1069 16.53 -26.23 -16.67
N LYS A 1070 17.46 -25.49 -17.29
CA LYS A 1070 18.86 -25.91 -17.47
C LYS A 1070 19.54 -26.25 -16.14
N SER A 1071 19.28 -25.49 -15.07
CA SER A 1071 19.88 -25.73 -13.75
C SER A 1071 19.43 -27.04 -13.09
N VAL A 1072 18.21 -27.49 -13.40
CA VAL A 1072 17.59 -28.71 -12.85
C VAL A 1072 17.94 -29.92 -13.71
N VAL A 1073 17.76 -29.82 -15.04
CA VAL A 1073 18.02 -30.92 -16.00
C VAL A 1073 19.53 -31.21 -16.13
N ARG A 1074 20.37 -30.16 -16.13
CA ARG A 1074 21.83 -30.24 -16.27
C ARG A 1074 22.25 -31.05 -17.50
N TYR A 1075 23.02 -32.13 -17.32
CA TYR A 1075 23.51 -33.02 -18.39
C TYR A 1075 22.60 -34.24 -18.62
N ARG A 1076 21.48 -34.35 -17.90
CA ARG A 1076 20.65 -35.57 -17.90
C ARG A 1076 19.69 -35.66 -19.08
N GLY A 1077 19.42 -34.56 -19.77
CA GLY A 1077 18.43 -34.52 -20.83
C GLY A 1077 18.59 -33.31 -21.75
N MET A 1078 17.94 -33.40 -22.91
CA MET A 1078 17.80 -32.33 -23.87
C MET A 1078 16.59 -31.47 -23.52
N ILE A 1079 16.69 -30.17 -23.81
CA ILE A 1079 15.62 -29.20 -23.57
C ILE A 1079 15.27 -28.57 -24.91
N ALA A 1080 13.97 -28.45 -25.17
CA ALA A 1080 13.42 -27.76 -26.32
C ALA A 1080 12.32 -26.78 -25.91
N HIS A 1081 12.22 -25.67 -26.63
CA HIS A 1081 11.11 -24.73 -26.61
C HIS A 1081 10.27 -24.99 -27.86
N SER A 1082 9.11 -25.61 -27.68
CA SER A 1082 8.26 -26.07 -28.81
C SER A 1082 7.31 -24.99 -29.28
N LYS A 1083 6.77 -24.19 -28.35
CA LYS A 1083 5.82 -23.09 -28.53
C LYS A 1083 6.00 -22.08 -27.40
N GLU A 1084 5.44 -20.86 -27.57
CA GLU A 1084 5.54 -19.73 -26.63
C GLU A 1084 5.37 -20.09 -25.14
N ASP A 1085 4.48 -21.04 -24.83
CA ASP A 1085 4.10 -21.42 -23.47
C ASP A 1085 4.60 -22.81 -23.06
N THR A 1086 5.43 -23.48 -23.86
CA THR A 1086 5.66 -24.92 -23.73
C THR A 1086 7.13 -25.32 -23.89
N PHE A 1087 7.65 -26.02 -22.88
CA PHE A 1087 8.98 -26.64 -22.88
C PHE A 1087 8.88 -28.17 -22.91
N VAL A 1088 9.80 -28.80 -23.63
CA VAL A 1088 9.90 -30.26 -23.73
C VAL A 1088 11.29 -30.69 -23.27
N ILE A 1089 11.33 -31.67 -22.37
CA ILE A 1089 12.58 -32.29 -21.91
C ILE A 1089 12.57 -33.75 -22.37
N VAL A 1090 13.66 -34.20 -22.99
CA VAL A 1090 13.84 -35.59 -23.43
C VAL A 1090 15.09 -36.17 -22.78
N MET A 1091 14.97 -37.34 -22.15
CA MET A 1091 16.11 -38.00 -21.52
C MET A 1091 15.97 -39.51 -21.50
N HIS A 1092 17.10 -40.22 -21.46
CA HIS A 1092 17.09 -41.64 -21.13
C HIS A 1092 16.60 -41.85 -19.69
N ALA A 1093 15.64 -42.75 -19.54
CA ALA A 1093 15.05 -43.11 -18.26
C ALA A 1093 14.65 -44.58 -18.31
N THR A 1094 14.80 -45.27 -17.17
CA THR A 1094 14.37 -46.66 -17.01
C THR A 1094 13.03 -46.76 -16.29
N GLU A 1095 12.64 -45.71 -15.55
CA GLU A 1095 11.45 -45.68 -14.71
C GLU A 1095 10.72 -44.35 -14.84
N MET A 1096 9.38 -44.40 -14.86
CA MET A 1096 8.52 -43.21 -14.97
C MET A 1096 8.70 -42.25 -13.78
N ASP A 1097 8.94 -42.79 -12.58
CA ASP A 1097 9.03 -41.98 -11.36
C ASP A 1097 10.21 -41.00 -11.40
N THR A 1098 11.29 -41.34 -12.12
CA THR A 1098 12.41 -40.42 -12.35
C THR A 1098 11.99 -39.18 -13.15
N LEU A 1099 11.12 -39.37 -14.14
CA LEU A 1099 10.60 -38.26 -14.96
C LEU A 1099 9.65 -37.38 -14.17
N LYS A 1100 8.75 -38.01 -13.38
CA LYS A 1100 7.81 -37.32 -12.49
C LYS A 1100 8.53 -36.44 -11.47
N GLU A 1101 9.54 -37.00 -10.81
CA GLU A 1101 10.30 -36.25 -9.81
C GLU A 1101 11.00 -35.05 -10.45
N LEU A 1102 11.59 -35.22 -11.65
CA LEU A 1102 12.24 -34.13 -12.37
C LEU A 1102 11.24 -33.07 -12.84
N GLY A 1103 10.09 -33.48 -13.39
CA GLY A 1103 9.01 -32.59 -13.81
C GLY A 1103 8.46 -31.77 -12.65
N HIS A 1104 8.20 -32.41 -11.52
CA HIS A 1104 7.78 -31.74 -10.29
C HIS A 1104 8.82 -30.72 -9.81
N GLN A 1105 10.10 -31.11 -9.72
CA GLN A 1105 11.18 -30.20 -9.33
C GLN A 1105 11.30 -28.98 -10.24
N ILE A 1106 11.11 -29.15 -11.57
CA ILE A 1106 11.10 -28.03 -12.52
C ILE A 1106 9.91 -27.10 -12.22
N CYS A 1107 8.69 -27.64 -12.15
CA CYS A 1107 7.49 -26.85 -11.86
C CYS A 1107 7.59 -26.09 -10.53
N THR A 1108 8.05 -26.73 -9.45
CA THR A 1108 8.24 -26.07 -8.15
C THR A 1108 9.17 -24.86 -8.27
N LYS A 1109 10.34 -25.02 -8.91
CA LYS A 1109 11.29 -23.91 -9.07
C LYS A 1109 10.79 -22.80 -10.00
N LEU A 1110 9.96 -23.13 -10.99
CA LEU A 1110 9.34 -22.14 -11.87
C LEU A 1110 8.25 -21.35 -11.14
N ASN A 1111 7.42 -22.02 -10.34
CA ASN A 1111 6.38 -21.38 -9.52
C ASN A 1111 6.97 -20.47 -8.41
N ASP A 1112 8.22 -20.72 -7.99
CA ASP A 1112 8.96 -19.89 -7.02
C ASP A 1112 9.50 -18.57 -7.61
N VAL A 1113 9.40 -18.36 -8.94
CA VAL A 1113 9.84 -17.11 -9.58
C VAL A 1113 8.86 -15.98 -9.26
N LYS A 1114 9.28 -15.08 -8.38
CA LYS A 1114 8.45 -13.96 -7.90
C LYS A 1114 8.69 -12.64 -8.62
N ILE A 1115 9.86 -12.44 -9.22
CA ILE A 1115 10.25 -11.15 -9.83
C ILE A 1115 10.98 -11.39 -11.15
N CYS A 1116 10.65 -10.64 -12.20
CA CYS A 1116 11.42 -10.56 -13.44
C CYS A 1116 11.62 -9.08 -13.81
N GLN A 1117 12.86 -8.65 -14.09
CA GLN A 1117 13.19 -7.24 -14.37
C GLN A 1117 12.64 -6.22 -13.34
N GLY A 1118 12.60 -6.60 -12.06
CA GLY A 1118 12.04 -5.77 -10.98
C GLY A 1118 10.52 -5.79 -10.87
N ILE A 1119 9.81 -6.46 -11.78
CA ILE A 1119 8.35 -6.57 -11.79
C ILE A 1119 7.92 -7.87 -11.10
N PRO A 1120 7.01 -7.82 -10.11
CA PRO A 1120 6.41 -9.01 -9.53
C PRO A 1120 5.68 -9.86 -10.58
N ILE A 1121 5.88 -11.17 -10.56
CA ILE A 1121 5.19 -12.11 -11.43
C ILE A 1121 4.83 -13.38 -10.67
N THR A 1122 3.81 -14.07 -11.17
CA THR A 1122 3.45 -15.43 -10.74
C THR A 1122 3.35 -16.28 -11.99
N ILE A 1123 4.04 -17.43 -12.02
CA ILE A 1123 4.00 -18.37 -13.13
C ILE A 1123 3.24 -19.60 -12.64
N TYR A 1124 2.21 -19.99 -13.37
CA TYR A 1124 1.52 -21.26 -13.14
C TYR A 1124 2.01 -22.29 -14.14
N THR A 1125 2.45 -23.43 -13.61
CA THR A 1125 3.01 -24.50 -14.43
C THR A 1125 2.36 -25.84 -14.14
N SER A 1126 2.22 -26.65 -15.19
CA SER A 1126 1.93 -28.08 -15.07
C SER A 1126 2.97 -28.88 -15.85
N HIS A 1127 3.09 -30.16 -15.50
CA HIS A 1127 3.90 -31.09 -16.24
C HIS A 1127 3.14 -32.39 -16.53
N ALA A 1128 3.56 -33.08 -17.57
CA ALA A 1128 3.15 -34.44 -17.86
C ALA A 1128 4.32 -35.20 -18.49
N GLU A 1129 4.34 -36.51 -18.28
CA GLU A 1129 5.42 -37.36 -18.74
C GLU A 1129 4.90 -38.68 -19.32
N ALA A 1130 5.67 -39.23 -20.26
CA ALA A 1130 5.46 -40.58 -20.76
C ALA A 1130 6.78 -41.18 -21.23
N MET A 1131 6.83 -42.51 -21.21
CA MET A 1131 7.95 -43.30 -21.70
C MET A 1131 7.69 -43.70 -23.14
N TYR A 1132 8.73 -43.74 -23.96
CA TYR A 1132 8.61 -44.15 -25.35
C TYR A 1132 8.10 -45.60 -25.49
N SER A 1133 8.49 -46.50 -24.59
CA SER A 1133 8.00 -47.89 -24.53
C SER A 1133 6.48 -48.04 -24.40
N GLU A 1134 5.76 -47.02 -23.93
CA GLU A 1134 4.29 -47.04 -23.83
C GLU A 1134 3.59 -46.99 -25.19
N THR A 1135 4.22 -46.37 -26.19
CA THR A 1135 3.63 -46.18 -27.52
C THR A 1135 4.44 -46.83 -28.63
N ASN A 1136 5.76 -46.97 -28.44
CA ASN A 1136 6.75 -47.36 -29.46
C ASN A 1136 6.65 -46.51 -30.75
N ASP A 1137 6.12 -45.29 -30.65
CA ASP A 1137 5.93 -44.35 -31.76
C ASP A 1137 5.97 -42.90 -31.23
N ILE A 1138 6.77 -42.05 -31.88
CA ILE A 1138 7.02 -40.66 -31.43
C ILE A 1138 5.76 -39.79 -31.54
N LEU A 1139 4.95 -39.95 -32.59
CA LEU A 1139 3.73 -39.17 -32.78
C LEU A 1139 2.70 -39.56 -31.71
N LEU A 1140 2.55 -40.86 -31.45
CA LEU A 1140 1.70 -41.34 -30.38
C LEU A 1140 2.22 -40.90 -29.00
N LEU A 1141 3.54 -40.88 -28.78
CA LEU A 1141 4.14 -40.39 -27.53
C LEU A 1141 3.80 -38.92 -27.27
N LYS A 1142 3.94 -38.06 -28.29
CA LYS A 1142 3.54 -36.65 -28.21
C LYS A 1142 2.06 -36.50 -27.91
N SER A 1143 1.21 -37.30 -28.55
CA SER A 1143 -0.25 -37.28 -28.30
C SER A 1143 -0.62 -37.76 -26.90
N LEU A 1144 0.07 -38.78 -26.38
CA LEU A 1144 -0.15 -39.34 -25.05
C LEU A 1144 0.22 -38.31 -23.98
N ILE A 1145 1.39 -37.67 -24.09
CA ILE A 1145 1.82 -36.64 -23.13
C ILE A 1145 0.89 -35.42 -23.17
N ALA A 1146 0.49 -34.97 -24.36
CA ALA A 1146 -0.48 -33.88 -24.48
C ALA A 1146 -1.85 -34.24 -23.87
N SER A 1147 -2.27 -35.51 -23.93
CA SER A 1147 -3.50 -35.98 -23.28
C SER A 1147 -3.38 -36.06 -21.76
N ARG A 1148 -2.19 -36.38 -21.23
CA ARG A 1148 -1.89 -36.43 -19.79
C ARG A 1148 -1.76 -35.04 -19.15
N LEU A 1149 -1.43 -34.03 -19.94
CA LEU A 1149 -1.30 -32.65 -19.47
C LEU A 1149 -2.66 -31.96 -19.28
N ARG A 1150 -3.73 -32.44 -19.96
CA ARG A 1150 -5.07 -31.87 -19.79
C ARG A 1150 -5.61 -32.23 -18.38
N PRO A 1151 -6.19 -31.27 -17.65
CA PRO A 1151 -6.78 -31.51 -16.33
C PRO A 1151 -7.89 -32.58 -16.36
#